data_AF-A0A423WFL2-F1
#
_entry.id   AF-A0A423WFL2-F1
#
_cell.length_a   1.000
_cell.length_b   1.000
_cell.length_c   1.000
_cell.angle_alpha   90.00
_cell.angle_beta   90.00
_cell.angle_gamma   90.00
#
_symmetry.space_group_name_H-M   'P 1'
#
loop_
_entity.id
_entity.type
_entity.pdbx_description
1 polymer ?
#
loop_
_entity_poly.entity_id
_entity_poly.type
_entity_poly.pdbx_seq_one_letter_code
_entity_poly.pdbx_strand_id
1 'polypeptide(L)'
;MWLDRLAAPQQHSNPNSRPISPLPRRISSQRGSPYITSQQRSARGSEVSLVSSSDAGSTTSLLKGSSGRANGGPPAGSSLRQTTTVDDGTESLSVLGRILGEHIPIPTETPGGSGTASPSSGSESTPGTAIKEEDLDLEFDFAGLSLRAFVAQGSTGGGEGEGEGAGDEQDKTRFEDLHRSIRACDDVLSSVETNLTSFRNDLAAVSADIESLQARSTSLNIRLENRKAVEKGLGPVVEELSLSPMVVSKIAEGHIDESWVKVLAELEKRSEAYKRNVKQQGQGKSLEDLGPLLEKLTLKIKALRSPHINAQIIQQQNFLKFKDLYTFLHKHQPTLANELCRAYMNTMRWYYFNQFSRYHKALEKIKLHVIDKTDMIGHEDTSRKATVLSSTTRGLSGPPHDAFNLGRRIDLLKTTNQAAISSYLAEEDQATHYLEVPFRNFNIALVDNATAEYTFLASFFTPALSMATIGKNFNYIFEPTFQLGHGLTKSLVSETYDGLGLLLCIRLNQHLQFELQRRRVPAMDGYVNGAAMMLWPRLQVVMDSHRESVRALTSSLPARPLPASAAKTTSAAPHVATQRFGQLLHGILALSAEAGDDDEPVATSLGRLRVEMEAFLTRYSQAHFGADVQGRKRERFLYNNYSLILTIIGDVGGGKLAGDQVEHFEGLKRAFQEAA
;
A
#
# COMPACT_ATOMS: atom_id res chain seq x y z
N MET A 1 -20.61 23.42 -13.50
CA MET A 1 -20.91 22.33 -12.53
C MET A 1 -19.85 21.22 -12.40
N TRP A 2 -19.13 20.80 -13.46
CA TRP A 2 -18.17 19.68 -13.34
C TRP A 2 -16.87 20.09 -12.63
N LEU A 3 -16.21 21.16 -13.09
CA LEU A 3 -14.94 21.64 -12.52
C LEU A 3 -15.09 22.39 -11.18
N ASP A 4 -16.27 22.95 -10.87
CA ASP A 4 -16.55 23.60 -9.57
C ASP A 4 -16.49 22.61 -8.39
N ARG A 5 -16.48 21.30 -8.67
CA ARG A 5 -16.37 20.21 -7.70
C ARG A 5 -14.93 19.68 -7.53
N LEU A 6 -13.96 20.36 -8.14
CA LEU A 6 -12.52 20.07 -8.02
C LEU A 6 -11.75 21.17 -7.27
N ALA A 7 -12.36 22.33 -7.05
CA ALA A 7 -11.79 23.39 -6.22
C ALA A 7 -11.97 23.10 -4.73
N ALA A 8 -10.87 23.07 -3.98
CA ALA A 8 -10.91 23.27 -2.53
C ALA A 8 -11.33 24.74 -2.24
N PRO A 9 -11.98 25.02 -1.09
CA PRO A 9 -12.52 26.36 -0.81
C PRO A 9 -11.40 27.38 -0.53
N GLN A 10 -10.89 28.02 -1.59
CA GLN A 10 -10.10 29.24 -1.46
C GLN A 10 -10.97 30.36 -0.92
N GLN A 11 -10.59 30.93 0.23
CA GLN A 11 -11.23 32.12 0.77
C GLN A 11 -10.88 33.32 -0.14
N HIS A 12 -11.86 33.83 -0.89
CA HIS A 12 -11.69 35.05 -1.68
C HIS A 12 -11.53 36.27 -0.75
N SER A 13 -10.28 36.63 -0.45
CA SER A 13 -9.91 37.84 0.26
C SER A 13 -10.07 39.07 -0.65
N ASN A 14 -11.29 39.60 -0.77
CA ASN A 14 -11.55 40.86 -1.47
C ASN A 14 -10.82 42.02 -0.78
N PRO A 15 -9.87 42.71 -1.45
CA PRO A 15 -9.18 43.85 -0.87
C PRO A 15 -10.02 45.12 -1.09
N ASN A 16 -10.79 45.53 -0.08
CA ASN A 16 -11.30 46.90 -0.06
C ASN A 16 -11.34 47.47 1.36
N SER A 17 -10.86 48.71 1.52
CA SER A 17 -10.49 49.25 2.82
C SER A 17 -11.45 50.34 3.32
N ARG A 18 -11.98 50.15 4.53
CA ARG A 18 -11.96 51.14 5.65
C ARG A 18 -12.76 50.60 6.86
N PRO A 19 -12.37 50.94 8.10
CA PRO A 19 -13.05 50.48 9.31
C PRO A 19 -14.13 51.47 9.81
N ILE A 20 -15.13 50.97 10.53
CA ILE A 20 -15.84 51.64 11.64
C ILE A 20 -16.73 50.62 12.37
N SER A 21 -16.90 50.77 13.68
CA SER A 21 -17.86 50.07 14.54
C SER A 21 -18.10 50.89 15.82
N PRO A 22 -18.97 50.51 16.77
CA PRO A 22 -20.10 49.56 16.73
C PRO A 22 -21.43 50.19 17.22
N LEU A 23 -22.55 49.45 17.12
CA LEU A 23 -23.62 49.26 18.15
C LEU A 23 -24.96 48.78 17.52
N PRO A 24 -25.81 48.00 18.23
CA PRO A 24 -27.01 47.38 17.68
C PRO A 24 -28.34 48.07 18.06
N ARG A 25 -29.43 47.74 17.35
CA ARG A 25 -30.81 48.03 17.81
C ARG A 25 -31.78 46.86 17.55
N ARG A 26 -32.62 46.58 18.56
CA ARG A 26 -33.89 45.79 18.48
C ARG A 26 -34.89 46.53 17.56
N ILE A 27 -35.98 45.93 17.05
CA ILE A 27 -37.18 45.38 17.75
C ILE A 27 -37.88 44.32 16.85
N SER A 28 -38.25 43.13 17.36
CA SER A 28 -39.62 42.65 17.75
C SER A 28 -40.62 42.41 16.58
N SER A 29 -41.63 41.53 16.64
CA SER A 29 -42.25 40.79 17.76
C SER A 29 -43.21 39.67 17.29
N GLN A 30 -43.53 38.70 18.19
CA GLN A 30 -44.78 37.88 18.22
C GLN A 30 -44.99 36.85 17.09
N ARG A 31 -45.64 35.67 17.24
CA ARG A 31 -46.24 34.85 18.35
C ARG A 31 -46.04 33.36 17.96
N GLY A 32 -46.05 32.36 18.84
CA GLY A 32 -46.20 32.33 20.30
C GLY A 32 -46.10 30.89 20.85
N SER A 33 -46.14 30.74 22.17
CA SER A 33 -46.25 29.46 22.90
C SER A 33 -47.59 29.44 23.68
N PRO A 34 -48.04 28.29 24.22
CA PRO A 34 -47.87 28.14 25.67
C PRO A 34 -47.66 26.70 26.23
N TYR A 35 -46.71 26.59 27.18
CA TYR A 35 -46.77 25.83 28.47
C TYR A 35 -46.82 24.27 28.42
N ILE A 36 -46.54 23.48 29.49
CA ILE A 36 -45.61 23.46 30.69
C ILE A 36 -45.78 22.03 31.33
N THR A 37 -45.02 21.39 32.24
CA THR A 37 -43.83 21.56 33.13
C THR A 37 -43.06 20.19 33.11
N SER A 38 -42.22 19.60 34.01
CA SER A 38 -41.65 19.79 35.38
C SER A 38 -40.32 18.98 35.48
N GLN A 39 -39.29 19.34 36.27
CA GLN A 39 -38.98 18.93 37.68
C GLN A 39 -39.16 17.41 38.01
N GLN A 40 -38.27 16.70 38.75
CA GLN A 40 -36.99 17.04 39.43
C GLN A 40 -36.14 15.78 39.84
N ARG A 41 -34.83 15.97 40.08
CA ARG A 41 -33.90 15.31 41.06
C ARG A 41 -33.78 13.77 41.27
N SER A 42 -32.60 13.26 40.90
CA SER A 42 -31.62 12.42 41.65
C SER A 42 -31.93 11.80 43.03
N ALA A 43 -31.50 10.53 43.23
CA ALA A 43 -30.94 10.00 44.49
C ALA A 43 -29.99 8.80 44.29
N ARG A 44 -29.17 8.45 45.31
CA ARG A 44 -28.43 7.17 45.47
C ARG A 44 -29.23 6.23 46.40
N GLY A 45 -29.00 4.91 46.33
CA GLY A 45 -29.48 3.94 47.33
C GLY A 45 -29.00 2.52 47.02
N SER A 46 -28.89 1.65 48.04
CA SER A 46 -28.28 0.31 47.93
C SER A 46 -28.88 -0.73 48.88
N GLU A 47 -28.73 -2.00 48.51
CA GLU A 47 -28.76 -3.23 49.33
C GLU A 47 -30.08 -3.77 49.92
N VAL A 48 -29.99 -5.06 50.30
CA VAL A 48 -30.88 -5.91 51.12
C VAL A 48 -32.22 -6.34 50.47
N SER A 49 -32.74 -7.58 50.57
CA SER A 49 -32.25 -8.99 50.55
C SER A 49 -33.47 -9.91 50.87
N LEU A 50 -33.29 -11.24 50.85
CA LEU A 50 -34.20 -12.29 51.41
C LEU A 50 -35.45 -12.63 50.55
N VAL A 51 -35.60 -13.86 49.99
CA VAL A 51 -35.97 -15.19 50.58
C VAL A 51 -37.50 -15.39 50.62
N SER A 52 -38.11 -16.56 50.38
CA SER A 52 -37.65 -17.96 50.14
C SER A 52 -37.98 -18.41 48.68
N SER A 53 -38.18 -19.66 48.19
CA SER A 53 -37.97 -21.12 48.49
C SER A 53 -38.47 -21.88 47.23
N SER A 54 -38.13 -23.12 46.87
CA SER A 54 -37.09 -24.13 47.18
C SER A 54 -37.15 -25.19 46.03
N ASP A 55 -36.10 -25.93 45.67
CA ASP A 55 -35.78 -27.33 46.05
C ASP A 55 -35.02 -27.97 44.85
N ALA A 56 -34.17 -29.00 44.92
CA ALA A 56 -33.49 -29.70 46.02
C ALA A 56 -32.23 -30.45 45.49
N GLY A 57 -31.32 -30.91 46.39
CA GLY A 57 -30.14 -31.76 46.08
C GLY A 57 -28.85 -30.96 45.83
N SER A 58 -27.85 -30.82 46.73
CA SER A 58 -27.16 -31.76 47.67
C SER A 58 -26.23 -32.76 46.96
N THR A 59 -24.99 -33.10 47.39
CA THR A 59 -24.05 -32.74 48.50
C THR A 59 -22.70 -33.45 48.16
N THR A 60 -21.46 -33.06 48.49
CA THR A 60 -20.79 -31.98 49.29
C THR A 60 -19.31 -31.86 48.77
N SER A 61 -18.55 -30.76 48.93
CA SER A 61 -17.69 -30.32 50.07
C SER A 61 -16.70 -31.38 50.59
N LEU A 62 -15.47 -31.07 51.03
CA LEU A 62 -14.90 -29.92 51.80
C LEU A 62 -13.44 -29.61 51.31
N LEU A 63 -12.67 -28.55 51.69
CA LEU A 63 -12.89 -27.37 52.56
C LEU A 63 -12.12 -26.09 52.09
N LYS A 64 -11.13 -25.58 52.86
CA LYS A 64 -10.39 -24.28 52.82
C LYS A 64 -9.03 -24.46 53.56
N GLY A 65 -8.03 -23.57 53.54
CA GLY A 65 -7.80 -22.29 52.82
C GLY A 65 -7.00 -21.25 53.63
N SER A 66 -6.56 -20.15 52.98
CA SER A 66 -5.82 -18.97 53.55
C SER A 66 -4.39 -19.24 54.08
N SER A 67 -3.43 -18.30 54.14
CA SER A 67 -3.31 -16.88 53.72
C SER A 67 -1.95 -16.69 52.97
N GLY A 68 -1.33 -15.56 52.64
CA GLY A 68 -1.26 -14.17 53.13
C GLY A 68 0.14 -13.62 52.73
N ARG A 69 0.30 -12.34 52.32
CA ARG A 69 1.52 -11.84 51.63
C ARG A 69 2.49 -11.11 52.57
N ALA A 70 3.80 -11.29 52.37
CA ALA A 70 4.85 -10.29 52.69
C ALA A 70 6.13 -10.52 51.86
N ASN A 71 6.87 -9.44 51.55
CA ASN A 71 8.23 -9.48 51.01
C ASN A 71 9.23 -9.13 52.13
N GLY A 72 10.40 -9.76 52.17
CA GLY A 72 11.50 -9.47 53.09
C GLY A 72 12.84 -10.00 52.57
N GLY A 73 13.95 -9.32 52.88
CA GLY A 73 15.27 -9.59 52.29
C GLY A 73 16.12 -10.68 53.00
N PRO A 74 17.28 -11.05 52.39
CA PRO A 74 18.18 -12.14 52.82
C PRO A 74 19.37 -11.59 53.67
N PRO A 75 20.52 -12.29 53.94
CA PRO A 75 20.99 -13.62 53.48
C PRO A 75 21.72 -14.51 54.53
N ALA A 76 22.44 -15.54 54.04
CA ALA A 76 23.43 -16.42 54.70
C ALA A 76 22.87 -17.47 55.70
N GLY A 77 23.42 -18.68 55.83
CA GLY A 77 24.45 -19.43 55.08
C GLY A 77 24.13 -20.95 55.18
N SER A 78 24.87 -21.92 54.64
CA SER A 78 26.23 -21.95 54.10
C SER A 78 26.34 -23.00 52.96
N SER A 79 27.54 -23.21 52.41
CA SER A 79 27.82 -24.15 51.33
C SER A 79 27.79 -25.62 51.76
N LEU A 80 27.38 -26.50 50.85
CA LEU A 80 28.19 -27.69 50.56
C LEU A 80 28.19 -28.01 49.05
N ARG A 81 29.36 -28.35 48.51
CA ARG A 81 29.49 -28.98 47.20
C ARG A 81 29.44 -30.48 47.42
N GLN A 82 28.60 -31.18 46.65
CA GLN A 82 28.59 -32.64 46.61
C GLN A 82 28.64 -33.03 45.12
N THR A 83 29.83 -33.18 44.54
CA THR A 83 30.64 -34.43 44.55
C THR A 83 29.78 -35.64 44.20
N THR A 84 29.66 -35.90 42.91
CA THR A 84 29.13 -37.15 42.36
C THR A 84 30.05 -38.31 42.72
N THR A 85 29.68 -39.10 43.72
CA THR A 85 30.18 -40.47 43.86
C THR A 85 29.33 -41.35 42.96
N VAL A 86 29.85 -41.66 41.77
CA VAL A 86 29.42 -42.87 41.05
C VAL A 86 30.04 -44.02 41.81
N ASP A 87 29.22 -44.81 42.49
CA ASP A 87 29.67 -46.06 43.10
C ASP A 87 29.64 -47.15 42.01
N ASP A 88 30.75 -47.84 41.84
CA ASP A 88 30.94 -48.80 40.74
C ASP A 88 30.74 -50.23 41.25
N GLY A 89 29.71 -50.91 40.74
CA GLY A 89 29.27 -52.23 41.23
C GLY A 89 30.27 -53.38 41.03
N THR A 90 31.48 -53.07 40.57
CA THR A 90 32.58 -54.01 40.32
C THR A 90 33.26 -54.48 41.61
N GLU A 91 33.44 -53.62 42.63
CA GLU A 91 34.06 -54.02 43.90
C GLU A 91 33.19 -54.98 44.71
N SER A 92 31.87 -54.83 44.66
CA SER A 92 30.92 -55.75 45.34
C SER A 92 31.08 -57.20 44.87
N LEU A 93 31.40 -57.41 43.59
CA LEU A 93 31.68 -58.72 43.02
C LEU A 93 33.10 -59.22 43.32
N SER A 94 34.10 -58.32 43.40
CA SER A 94 35.47 -58.70 43.77
C SER A 94 35.55 -59.13 45.25
N VAL A 95 34.79 -58.48 46.13
CA VAL A 95 34.63 -58.85 47.54
C VAL A 95 33.95 -60.21 47.68
N LEU A 96 32.87 -60.47 46.92
CA LEU A 96 32.23 -61.79 46.87
C LEU A 96 33.18 -62.89 46.39
N GLY A 97 33.95 -62.64 45.32
CA GLY A 97 34.99 -63.57 44.86
C GLY A 97 36.06 -63.84 45.93
N ARG A 98 36.46 -62.81 46.69
CA ARG A 98 37.41 -62.94 47.80
C ARG A 98 36.83 -63.64 49.04
N ILE A 99 35.50 -63.82 49.12
CA ILE A 99 34.81 -64.58 50.17
C ILE A 99 34.59 -66.04 49.75
N LEU A 100 34.34 -66.33 48.46
CA LEU A 100 34.17 -67.70 47.96
C LEU A 100 35.48 -68.47 47.71
N GLY A 101 36.62 -67.78 47.53
CA GLY A 101 37.91 -68.32 47.96
C GLY A 101 38.56 -69.44 47.12
N GLU A 102 38.49 -69.42 45.79
CA GLU A 102 39.37 -70.21 44.91
C GLU A 102 40.04 -69.34 43.83
N HIS A 103 41.11 -69.83 43.19
CA HIS A 103 42.17 -68.97 42.62
C HIS A 103 42.75 -69.52 41.29
N ILE A 104 43.59 -68.70 40.60
CA ILE A 104 44.43 -69.05 39.41
C ILE A 104 43.65 -69.01 38.05
N PRO A 105 44.20 -68.49 36.92
CA PRO A 105 44.89 -67.20 36.70
C PRO A 105 44.36 -66.43 35.45
N ILE A 106 44.96 -65.28 35.10
CA ILE A 106 44.63 -64.47 33.90
C ILE A 106 45.60 -64.78 32.74
N PRO A 107 45.12 -64.83 31.48
CA PRO A 107 45.76 -64.08 30.40
C PRO A 107 44.78 -63.18 29.60
N THR A 108 45.30 -62.08 29.06
CA THR A 108 44.61 -61.10 28.19
C THR A 108 44.73 -61.46 26.71
N GLU A 109 43.79 -61.03 25.84
CA GLU A 109 44.06 -60.04 24.78
C GLU A 109 42.85 -59.64 23.88
N THR A 110 43.14 -58.78 22.89
CA THR A 110 42.30 -57.95 22.01
C THR A 110 41.55 -58.68 20.85
N PRO A 111 40.63 -58.01 20.13
CA PRO A 111 39.57 -58.68 19.34
C PRO A 111 39.90 -58.97 17.87
N GLY A 112 39.20 -59.96 17.30
CA GLY A 112 39.10 -60.18 15.86
C GLY A 112 38.11 -61.31 15.54
N GLY A 113 37.13 -61.07 14.65
CA GLY A 113 36.10 -62.05 14.32
C GLY A 113 36.35 -62.77 12.98
N SER A 114 36.51 -64.10 13.02
CA SER A 114 36.35 -65.01 11.87
C SER A 114 36.31 -66.47 12.35
N GLY A 115 35.71 -67.38 11.58
CA GLY A 115 35.93 -68.83 11.74
C GLY A 115 34.94 -69.61 12.63
N THR A 116 33.80 -69.97 12.02
CA THR A 116 33.18 -71.32 12.04
C THR A 116 33.53 -72.39 13.10
N ALA A 117 32.46 -73.10 13.51
CA ALA A 117 32.37 -74.54 13.87
C ALA A 117 32.26 -74.94 15.36
N SER A 118 31.13 -75.62 15.65
CA SER A 118 30.88 -76.56 16.77
C SER A 118 31.56 -77.93 16.51
N PRO A 119 31.44 -79.00 17.35
CA PRO A 119 30.62 -79.18 18.57
C PRO A 119 31.33 -79.94 19.74
N SER A 120 30.53 -80.46 20.71
CA SER A 120 30.81 -81.59 21.64
C SER A 120 31.84 -81.40 22.78
N SER A 121 31.75 -82.05 23.96
CA SER A 121 30.64 -82.78 24.64
C SER A 121 31.01 -83.19 26.08
N GLY A 122 30.05 -83.17 27.03
CA GLY A 122 30.21 -83.64 28.43
C GLY A 122 31.07 -82.72 29.33
N SER A 123 31.13 -82.83 30.66
CA SER A 123 30.21 -83.34 31.72
C SER A 123 30.72 -82.76 33.08
N GLU A 124 30.19 -82.96 34.30
CA GLU A 124 29.12 -83.83 34.84
C GLU A 124 28.47 -83.19 36.12
N SER A 125 28.18 -83.95 37.18
CA SER A 125 27.91 -83.54 38.59
C SER A 125 26.96 -82.35 38.86
N THR A 126 25.64 -82.54 39.06
CA THR A 126 24.90 -83.00 40.28
C THR A 126 24.58 -81.90 41.32
N PRO A 127 23.29 -81.56 41.55
CA PRO A 127 22.83 -80.66 42.62
C PRO A 127 22.36 -81.40 43.89
N GLY A 128 22.18 -80.66 44.98
CA GLY A 128 21.48 -81.10 46.20
C GLY A 128 20.73 -79.93 46.87
N THR A 129 19.65 -80.13 47.62
CA THR A 129 18.93 -81.39 47.90
C THR A 129 17.45 -81.07 48.12
N ALA A 130 16.54 -81.89 47.56
CA ALA A 130 15.10 -81.76 47.76
C ALA A 130 14.53 -83.06 48.36
N ILE A 131 13.57 -82.91 49.28
CA ILE A 131 12.90 -84.00 50.00
C ILE A 131 12.15 -84.90 49.00
N LYS A 132 12.14 -86.22 49.27
CA LYS A 132 11.48 -87.23 48.43
C LYS A 132 10.45 -88.03 49.19
N GLU A 133 9.58 -88.74 48.46
CA GLU A 133 8.55 -89.64 49.04
C GLU A 133 9.16 -90.81 49.85
N GLU A 134 10.45 -91.09 49.70
CA GLU A 134 11.22 -92.07 50.49
C GLU A 134 11.35 -91.66 51.99
N ASP A 135 11.20 -90.37 52.34
CA ASP A 135 11.26 -89.87 53.74
C ASP A 135 9.95 -90.08 54.54
N LEU A 136 8.91 -90.70 53.94
CA LEU A 136 7.58 -90.84 54.56
C LEU A 136 7.20 -92.28 54.97
N ASP A 137 7.94 -93.30 54.52
CA ASP A 137 7.66 -94.71 54.82
C ASP A 137 8.44 -95.20 56.06
N LEU A 138 7.86 -94.97 57.24
CA LEU A 138 8.38 -95.48 58.54
C LEU A 138 7.57 -96.68 59.04
N GLU A 139 7.94 -97.89 58.59
CA GLU A 139 7.44 -99.13 59.22
C GLU A 139 8.09 -99.35 60.60
N PHE A 140 7.26 -99.48 61.64
CA PHE A 140 7.69 -99.82 63.00
C PHE A 140 7.63 -101.34 63.21
N ASP A 141 8.80 -101.97 63.41
CA ASP A 141 8.88 -103.39 63.77
C ASP A 141 8.46 -103.62 65.24
N PHE A 142 7.36 -104.37 65.43
CA PHE A 142 6.86 -104.80 66.74
C PHE A 142 7.26 -106.25 67.09
N ALA A 143 8.32 -106.79 66.46
CA ALA A 143 8.95 -108.08 66.75
C ALA A 143 7.97 -109.28 66.79
N GLY A 144 6.93 -109.25 65.95
CA GLY A 144 5.91 -110.30 65.86
C GLY A 144 4.87 -110.33 66.99
N LEU A 145 4.82 -109.31 67.86
CA LEU A 145 3.88 -109.24 68.99
C LEU A 145 2.81 -108.17 68.81
N SER A 146 1.57 -108.48 69.21
CA SER A 146 0.46 -107.52 69.09
C SER A 146 0.62 -106.35 70.07
N LEU A 147 0.28 -105.13 69.63
CA LEU A 147 0.52 -103.87 70.36
C LEU A 147 0.04 -103.85 71.82
N ARG A 148 -1.01 -104.61 72.15
CA ARG A 148 -1.57 -104.69 73.51
C ARG A 148 -0.72 -105.53 74.48
N ALA A 149 0.11 -106.44 73.96
CA ALA A 149 1.04 -107.24 74.76
C ALA A 149 2.32 -106.47 75.09
N PHE A 150 2.82 -105.64 74.16
CA PHE A 150 4.02 -104.82 74.36
C PHE A 150 3.86 -103.83 75.52
N VAL A 151 2.69 -103.16 75.59
CA VAL A 151 2.34 -102.25 76.71
C VAL A 151 2.27 -102.97 78.07
N ALA A 152 1.94 -104.27 78.08
CA ALA A 152 1.87 -105.07 79.31
C ALA A 152 3.25 -105.54 79.83
N GLN A 153 4.32 -105.34 79.07
CA GLN A 153 5.68 -105.76 79.46
C GLN A 153 6.48 -104.62 80.14
N GLY A 154 5.96 -103.39 80.13
CA GLY A 154 6.62 -102.19 80.68
C GLY A 154 6.51 -101.97 82.19
N SER A 155 6.13 -102.99 82.98
CA SER A 155 5.88 -102.80 84.42
C SER A 155 6.42 -103.95 85.29
N THR A 156 7.62 -103.79 85.85
CA THR A 156 8.03 -104.29 87.19
C THR A 156 9.45 -103.78 87.52
N GLY A 157 9.61 -103.01 88.60
CA GLY A 157 10.94 -102.50 88.98
C GLY A 157 10.91 -101.40 90.04
N GLY A 158 10.82 -101.79 91.32
CA GLY A 158 10.87 -100.88 92.47
C GLY A 158 9.50 -100.61 93.08
N GLY A 159 9.36 -100.91 94.37
CA GLY A 159 8.21 -100.59 95.20
C GLY A 159 8.63 -100.41 96.65
N GLU A 160 7.67 -100.01 97.48
CA GLU A 160 7.76 -99.82 98.95
C GLU A 160 8.58 -98.60 99.41
N GLY A 161 8.02 -97.85 100.37
CA GLY A 161 8.56 -96.55 100.82
C GLY A 161 7.47 -95.60 101.34
N GLU A 162 6.74 -96.00 102.38
CA GLU A 162 5.82 -95.09 103.10
C GLU A 162 6.60 -94.18 104.07
N GLY A 163 6.11 -92.95 104.30
CA GLY A 163 6.37 -92.20 105.54
C GLY A 163 7.19 -90.91 105.47
N GLU A 164 6.49 -89.78 105.63
CA GLU A 164 6.87 -88.53 106.32
C GLU A 164 8.13 -87.73 105.92
N GLY A 165 8.01 -86.39 105.84
CA GLY A 165 9.17 -85.48 105.69
C GLY A 165 8.89 -84.12 105.04
N ALA A 166 8.07 -83.25 105.67
CA ALA A 166 7.69 -81.96 105.09
C ALA A 166 8.82 -80.89 105.17
N GLY A 167 9.77 -80.93 104.22
CA GLY A 167 10.90 -79.99 104.15
C GLY A 167 11.22 -79.40 102.76
N ASP A 168 11.20 -80.21 101.70
CA ASP A 168 11.73 -79.84 100.36
C ASP A 168 10.92 -78.78 99.58
N GLU A 169 9.76 -78.36 100.10
CA GLU A 169 8.82 -77.49 99.39
C GLU A 169 9.34 -76.05 99.21
N GLN A 170 10.26 -75.58 100.05
CA GLN A 170 10.82 -74.22 99.97
C GLN A 170 11.86 -74.02 98.86
N ASP A 171 12.75 -74.99 98.62
CA ASP A 171 13.72 -74.84 97.53
C ASP A 171 13.10 -75.17 96.17
N LYS A 172 12.12 -76.09 96.14
CA LYS A 172 11.32 -76.33 94.93
C LYS A 172 10.54 -75.08 94.49
N THR A 173 9.85 -74.39 95.41
CA THR A 173 9.16 -73.13 95.11
C THR A 173 10.13 -72.01 94.69
N ARG A 174 11.35 -71.94 95.24
CA ARG A 174 12.40 -71.01 94.76
C ARG A 174 12.83 -71.28 93.32
N PHE A 175 13.01 -72.54 92.93
CA PHE A 175 13.33 -72.87 91.53
C PHE A 175 12.14 -72.64 90.59
N GLU A 176 10.91 -72.88 91.05
CA GLU A 176 9.69 -72.56 90.30
C GLU A 176 9.49 -71.05 90.10
N ASP A 177 9.77 -70.22 91.13
CA ASP A 177 9.73 -68.76 91.00
C ASP A 177 10.91 -68.20 90.19
N LEU A 178 12.10 -68.80 90.25
CA LEU A 178 13.20 -68.45 89.34
C LEU A 178 12.84 -68.80 87.89
N HIS A 179 12.24 -69.96 87.65
CA HIS A 179 11.77 -70.36 86.32
C HIS A 179 10.62 -69.44 85.83
N ARG A 180 9.72 -69.01 86.72
CA ARG A 180 8.68 -68.00 86.43
C ARG A 180 9.31 -66.64 86.11
N SER A 181 10.37 -66.22 86.81
CA SER A 181 11.10 -64.98 86.50
C SER A 181 11.85 -65.06 85.18
N ILE A 182 12.45 -66.21 84.84
CA ILE A 182 13.12 -66.42 83.55
C ILE A 182 12.09 -66.39 82.42
N ARG A 183 10.94 -67.06 82.55
CA ARG A 183 9.84 -66.93 81.58
C ARG A 183 9.33 -65.50 81.46
N ALA A 184 9.20 -64.76 82.56
CA ALA A 184 8.81 -63.35 82.49
C ALA A 184 9.86 -62.48 81.76
N CYS A 185 11.16 -62.80 81.88
CA CYS A 185 12.20 -62.17 81.07
C CYS A 185 12.13 -62.60 79.60
N ASP A 186 11.89 -63.88 79.29
CA ASP A 186 11.73 -64.38 77.93
C ASP A 186 10.47 -63.82 77.25
N ASP A 187 9.35 -63.67 77.97
CA ASP A 187 8.12 -63.03 77.48
C ASP A 187 8.36 -61.54 77.17
N VAL A 188 9.16 -60.84 77.99
CA VAL A 188 9.57 -59.46 77.74
C VAL A 188 10.56 -59.36 76.58
N LEU A 189 11.52 -60.29 76.45
CA LEU A 189 12.46 -60.34 75.34
C LEU A 189 11.75 -60.69 74.03
N SER A 190 10.82 -61.65 74.04
CA SER A 190 9.93 -61.99 72.93
C SER A 190 9.05 -60.81 72.51
N SER A 191 8.55 -60.03 73.48
CA SER A 191 7.85 -58.78 73.20
C SER A 191 8.78 -57.74 72.55
N VAL A 192 10.01 -57.56 73.05
CA VAL A 192 11.00 -56.64 72.44
C VAL A 192 11.43 -57.11 71.05
N GLU A 193 11.64 -58.41 70.83
CA GLU A 193 11.95 -59.01 69.53
C GLU A 193 10.79 -58.84 68.55
N THR A 194 9.56 -59.06 68.99
CA THR A 194 8.34 -58.83 68.19
C THR A 194 8.22 -57.36 67.80
N ASN A 195 8.44 -56.43 68.73
CA ASN A 195 8.39 -54.98 68.45
C ASN A 195 9.56 -54.51 67.56
N LEU A 196 10.77 -55.03 67.74
CA LEU A 196 11.90 -54.72 66.85
C LEU A 196 11.72 -55.34 65.46
N THR A 197 11.11 -56.51 65.37
CA THR A 197 10.76 -57.16 64.10
C THR A 197 9.64 -56.41 63.39
N SER A 198 8.61 -55.92 64.10
CA SER A 198 7.61 -55.04 63.52
C SER A 198 8.24 -53.72 63.06
N PHE A 199 9.03 -53.03 63.89
CA PHE A 199 9.74 -51.81 63.47
C PHE A 199 10.67 -52.03 62.27
N ARG A 200 11.34 -53.19 62.16
CA ARG A 200 12.16 -53.54 60.99
C ARG A 200 11.29 -53.74 59.73
N ASN A 201 10.16 -54.41 59.87
CA ASN A 201 9.23 -54.67 58.76
C ASN A 201 8.50 -53.40 58.34
N ASP A 202 8.15 -52.52 59.29
CA ASP A 202 7.57 -51.19 59.05
C ASP A 202 8.59 -50.27 58.36
N LEU A 203 9.87 -50.29 58.78
CA LEU A 203 10.94 -49.59 58.07
C LEU A 203 11.16 -50.13 56.65
N ALA A 204 11.08 -51.45 56.46
CA ALA A 204 11.17 -52.07 55.13
C ALA A 204 9.98 -51.67 54.24
N ALA A 205 8.76 -51.68 54.78
CA ALA A 205 7.55 -51.24 54.09
C ALA A 205 7.62 -49.74 53.74
N VAL A 206 7.98 -48.88 54.69
CA VAL A 206 8.16 -47.44 54.46
C VAL A 206 9.29 -47.15 53.47
N SER A 207 10.37 -47.93 53.47
CA SER A 207 11.46 -47.79 52.49
C SER A 207 11.01 -48.20 51.09
N ALA A 208 10.27 -49.31 50.95
CA ALA A 208 9.68 -49.75 49.68
C ALA A 208 8.61 -48.77 49.16
N ASP A 209 7.79 -48.19 50.06
CA ASP A 209 6.84 -47.13 49.72
C ASP A 209 7.57 -45.87 49.24
N ILE A 210 8.62 -45.43 49.95
CA ILE A 210 9.46 -44.30 49.54
C ILE A 210 10.14 -44.55 48.19
N GLU A 211 10.69 -45.75 47.95
CA GLU A 211 11.27 -46.13 46.66
C GLU A 211 10.21 -46.11 45.55
N SER A 212 9.04 -46.68 45.78
CA SER A 212 7.92 -46.66 44.82
C SER A 212 7.45 -45.23 44.52
N LEU A 213 7.45 -44.35 45.52
CA LEU A 213 7.01 -42.97 45.43
C LEU A 213 8.07 -42.10 44.73
N GLN A 214 9.37 -42.37 44.96
CA GLN A 214 10.48 -41.79 44.21
C GLN A 214 10.45 -42.24 42.74
N ALA A 215 10.31 -43.54 42.45
CA ALA A 215 10.19 -44.07 41.09
C ALA A 215 8.96 -43.53 40.35
N ARG A 216 7.84 -43.37 41.06
CA ARG A 216 6.63 -42.72 40.54
C ARG A 216 6.84 -41.22 40.30
N SER A 217 7.58 -40.54 41.17
CA SER A 217 7.92 -39.12 41.04
C SER A 217 8.85 -38.84 39.86
N THR A 218 9.92 -39.62 39.68
CA THR A 218 10.83 -39.51 38.53
C THR A 218 10.10 -39.86 37.22
N SER A 219 9.28 -40.92 37.20
CA SER A 219 8.45 -41.27 36.05
C SER A 219 7.46 -40.15 35.68
N LEU A 220 6.83 -39.50 36.67
CA LEU A 220 5.97 -38.34 36.45
C LEU A 220 6.75 -37.10 35.97
N ASN A 221 7.95 -36.85 36.51
CA ASN A 221 8.79 -35.74 36.07
C ASN A 221 9.24 -35.92 34.61
N ILE A 222 9.70 -37.11 34.22
CA ILE A 222 10.06 -37.45 32.83
C ILE A 222 8.85 -37.27 31.90
N ARG A 223 7.65 -37.71 32.31
CA ARG A 223 6.41 -37.49 31.54
C ARG A 223 6.04 -36.00 31.42
N LEU A 224 6.29 -35.21 32.45
CA LEU A 224 6.04 -33.77 32.50
C LEU A 224 7.04 -33.00 31.64
N GLU A 225 8.31 -33.39 31.66
CA GLU A 225 9.37 -32.80 30.83
C GLU A 225 9.18 -33.14 29.36
N ASN A 226 8.87 -34.40 29.02
CA ASN A 226 8.48 -34.80 27.66
C ASN A 226 7.24 -34.02 27.17
N ARG A 227 6.24 -33.81 28.04
CA ARG A 227 5.07 -32.97 27.70
C ARG A 227 5.46 -31.51 27.44
N LYS A 228 6.30 -30.90 28.29
CA LYS A 228 6.81 -29.53 28.08
C LYS A 228 7.65 -29.41 26.80
N ALA A 229 8.44 -30.43 26.44
CA ALA A 229 9.20 -30.46 25.20
C ALA A 229 8.26 -30.49 23.97
N VAL A 230 7.23 -31.34 24.01
CA VAL A 230 6.19 -31.40 22.97
C VAL A 230 5.38 -30.09 22.90
N GLU A 231 4.96 -29.54 24.04
CA GLU A 231 4.24 -28.26 24.14
C GLU A 231 5.05 -27.10 23.55
N LYS A 232 6.35 -27.02 23.88
CA LYS A 232 7.27 -26.00 23.35
C LYS A 232 7.48 -26.10 21.82
N GLY A 233 7.40 -27.30 21.25
CA GLY A 233 7.50 -27.51 19.80
C GLY A 233 6.18 -27.34 19.05
N LEU A 234 5.09 -27.88 19.60
CA LEU A 234 3.78 -27.96 18.94
C LEU A 234 2.91 -26.72 19.19
N GLY A 235 3.01 -26.09 20.36
CA GLY A 235 2.23 -24.90 20.74
C GLY A 235 2.34 -23.77 19.71
N PRO A 236 3.54 -23.29 19.36
CA PRO A 236 3.72 -22.24 18.35
C PRO A 236 3.15 -22.61 16.97
N VAL A 237 3.24 -23.88 16.57
CA VAL A 237 2.72 -24.37 15.29
C VAL A 237 1.19 -24.43 15.31
N VAL A 238 0.58 -24.84 16.42
CA VAL A 238 -0.88 -24.85 16.60
C VAL A 238 -1.43 -23.43 16.68
N GLU A 239 -0.77 -22.52 17.39
CA GLU A 239 -1.15 -21.09 17.43
C GLU A 239 -1.08 -20.45 16.03
N GLU A 240 0.00 -20.69 15.28
CA GLU A 240 0.18 -20.17 13.92
C GLU A 240 -0.85 -20.75 12.91
N LEU A 241 -1.22 -22.02 13.07
CA LEU A 241 -2.21 -22.70 12.21
C LEU A 241 -3.66 -22.42 12.61
N SER A 242 -3.92 -22.10 13.88
CA SER A 242 -5.28 -21.94 14.41
C SER A 242 -6.03 -20.74 13.79
N LEU A 243 -7.29 -20.97 13.43
CA LEU A 243 -8.22 -19.95 12.93
C LEU A 243 -9.42 -19.86 13.87
N SER A 244 -9.74 -18.65 14.33
CA SER A 244 -10.93 -18.41 15.16
C SER A 244 -12.21 -18.62 14.33
N PRO A 245 -13.24 -19.32 14.83
CA PRO A 245 -14.52 -19.45 14.13
C PRO A 245 -15.17 -18.12 13.76
N MET A 246 -14.91 -17.05 14.54
CA MET A 246 -15.38 -15.69 14.22
C MET A 246 -14.75 -15.12 12.95
N VAL A 247 -13.51 -15.48 12.63
CA VAL A 247 -12.84 -15.11 11.37
C VAL A 247 -13.52 -15.83 10.20
N VAL A 248 -13.86 -17.12 10.37
CA VAL A 248 -14.50 -17.93 9.32
C VAL A 248 -15.89 -17.40 8.98
N SER A 249 -16.79 -17.23 9.96
CA SER A 249 -18.13 -16.66 9.74
C SER A 249 -18.03 -15.25 9.13
N LYS A 250 -17.13 -14.39 9.63
CA LYS A 250 -16.96 -13.04 9.08
C LYS A 250 -16.48 -13.02 7.63
N ILE A 251 -15.70 -14.01 7.19
CA ILE A 251 -15.27 -14.13 5.79
C ILE A 251 -16.37 -14.71 4.91
N ALA A 252 -17.11 -15.72 5.38
CA ALA A 252 -18.15 -16.41 4.61
C ALA A 252 -19.48 -15.64 4.51
N GLU A 253 -19.87 -14.93 5.57
CA GLU A 253 -21.20 -14.32 5.71
C GLU A 253 -21.14 -12.78 5.81
N GLY A 254 -19.99 -12.24 6.22
CA GLY A 254 -19.82 -10.84 6.56
C GLY A 254 -19.80 -9.86 5.37
N HIS A 255 -20.01 -8.59 5.68
CA HIS A 255 -19.89 -7.50 4.71
C HIS A 255 -18.42 -7.10 4.48
N ILE A 256 -18.13 -6.66 3.25
CA ILE A 256 -16.79 -6.32 2.77
C ILE A 256 -16.47 -4.88 3.19
N ASP A 257 -16.13 -4.72 4.47
CA ASP A 257 -15.76 -3.45 5.10
C ASP A 257 -14.25 -3.38 5.37
N GLU A 258 -13.73 -2.23 5.82
CA GLU A 258 -12.31 -2.11 6.24
C GLU A 258 -11.91 -3.15 7.30
N SER A 259 -12.86 -3.55 8.15
CA SER A 259 -12.65 -4.57 9.18
C SER A 259 -12.65 -6.01 8.64
N TRP A 260 -13.12 -6.22 7.41
CA TRP A 260 -13.05 -7.49 6.68
C TRP A 260 -11.70 -7.61 5.97
N VAL A 261 -11.19 -6.53 5.35
CA VAL A 261 -9.85 -6.51 4.73
C VAL A 261 -8.75 -6.83 5.74
N LYS A 262 -8.83 -6.29 6.97
CA LYS A 262 -7.88 -6.60 8.06
C LYS A 262 -7.89 -8.08 8.45
N VAL A 263 -9.06 -8.70 8.47
CA VAL A 263 -9.25 -10.12 8.78
C VAL A 263 -8.81 -11.03 7.62
N LEU A 264 -8.98 -10.57 6.38
CA LEU A 264 -8.41 -11.23 5.19
C LEU A 264 -6.88 -11.21 5.21
N ALA A 265 -6.24 -10.11 5.59
CA ALA A 265 -4.78 -10.05 5.74
C ALA A 265 -4.27 -10.97 6.88
N GLU A 266 -5.06 -11.14 7.94
CA GLU A 266 -4.79 -12.09 9.03
C GLU A 266 -4.88 -13.55 8.55
N LEU A 267 -5.85 -13.86 7.68
CA LEU A 267 -5.96 -15.16 7.01
C LEU A 267 -4.83 -15.35 5.98
N GLU A 268 -4.48 -14.35 5.19
CA GLU A 268 -3.40 -14.43 4.21
C GLU A 268 -2.07 -14.72 4.90
N LYS A 269 -1.75 -14.02 6.00
CA LYS A 269 -0.56 -14.28 6.83
C LYS A 269 -0.51 -15.73 7.30
N ARG A 270 -1.60 -16.30 7.82
CA ARG A 270 -1.67 -17.71 8.23
C ARG A 270 -1.61 -18.67 7.03
N SER A 271 -2.17 -18.30 5.88
CA SER A 271 -2.09 -19.10 4.66
C SER A 271 -0.67 -19.14 4.08
N GLU A 272 0.10 -18.05 4.20
CA GLU A 272 1.51 -18.03 3.83
C GLU A 272 2.36 -18.77 4.87
N ALA A 273 2.03 -18.70 6.16
CA ALA A 273 2.67 -19.52 7.20
C ALA A 273 2.46 -21.01 6.96
N TYR A 274 1.22 -21.43 6.71
CA TYR A 274 0.89 -22.78 6.25
C TYR A 274 1.70 -23.16 5.00
N LYS A 275 1.75 -22.32 3.96
CA LYS A 275 2.58 -22.56 2.75
C LYS A 275 4.09 -22.58 3.01
N ARG A 276 4.60 -21.95 4.09
CA ARG A 276 6.01 -22.05 4.51
C ARG A 276 6.27 -23.39 5.20
N ASN A 277 5.40 -23.76 6.14
CA ASN A 277 5.52 -25.00 6.93
C ASN A 277 5.19 -26.26 6.12
N VAL A 278 4.33 -26.17 5.10
CA VAL A 278 3.86 -27.28 4.25
C VAL A 278 4.69 -27.43 2.96
N LYS A 279 5.91 -26.86 2.91
CA LYS A 279 6.87 -27.11 1.80
C LYS A 279 7.37 -28.56 1.66
N GLN A 280 6.80 -29.52 2.41
CA GLN A 280 7.11 -30.95 2.31
C GLN A 280 5.91 -31.88 2.08
N GLN A 281 4.64 -31.41 2.03
CA GLN A 281 3.48 -32.30 1.79
C GLN A 281 2.32 -31.67 1.01
N GLY A 282 1.37 -32.51 0.58
CA GLY A 282 0.45 -32.25 -0.53
C GLY A 282 -0.76 -31.35 -0.26
N GLN A 283 -1.57 -31.16 -1.32
CA GLN A 283 -2.70 -30.23 -1.40
C GLN A 283 -3.89 -30.62 -0.50
N GLY A 284 -4.55 -29.61 0.09
CA GLY A 284 -5.84 -29.74 0.79
C GLY A 284 -7.01 -29.16 -0.02
N LYS A 285 -8.18 -29.80 0.04
CA LYS A 285 -9.36 -29.51 -0.81
C LYS A 285 -10.20 -28.28 -0.38
N SER A 286 -9.70 -27.38 0.45
CA SER A 286 -10.45 -26.23 0.99
C SER A 286 -10.52 -25.03 0.03
N LEU A 287 -10.47 -25.24 -1.28
CA LEU A 287 -10.39 -24.18 -2.30
C LEU A 287 -11.67 -24.06 -3.15
N GLU A 288 -12.51 -25.10 -3.18
CA GLU A 288 -13.69 -25.17 -4.05
C GLU A 288 -14.85 -24.29 -3.51
N ASP A 289 -14.98 -24.14 -2.18
CA ASP A 289 -16.01 -23.33 -1.52
C ASP A 289 -15.93 -21.81 -1.80
N LEU A 290 -14.83 -21.33 -2.39
CA LEU A 290 -14.65 -19.89 -2.70
C LEU A 290 -15.42 -19.44 -3.95
N GLY A 291 -15.87 -20.39 -4.80
CA GLY A 291 -16.60 -20.13 -6.03
C GLY A 291 -17.90 -19.31 -5.90
N PRO A 292 -18.88 -19.70 -5.06
CA PRO A 292 -20.14 -18.97 -4.92
C PRO A 292 -19.98 -17.59 -4.25
N LEU A 293 -18.95 -17.40 -3.42
CA LEU A 293 -18.60 -16.08 -2.86
C LEU A 293 -18.11 -15.10 -3.93
N LEU A 294 -17.41 -15.62 -4.96
CA LEU A 294 -16.89 -14.84 -6.08
C LEU A 294 -18.00 -14.17 -6.90
N GLU A 295 -19.09 -14.88 -7.18
CA GLU A 295 -20.20 -14.38 -8.00
C GLU A 295 -20.91 -13.19 -7.33
N LYS A 296 -21.10 -13.26 -6.00
CA LYS A 296 -21.71 -12.22 -5.16
C LYS A 296 -20.90 -10.90 -5.16
N LEU A 297 -19.60 -10.97 -5.41
CA LEU A 297 -18.70 -9.81 -5.55
C LEU A 297 -18.91 -9.07 -6.87
N THR A 298 -19.09 -9.78 -7.99
CA THR A 298 -19.31 -9.18 -9.33
C THR A 298 -20.54 -8.26 -9.38
N LEU A 299 -21.57 -8.57 -8.60
CA LEU A 299 -22.81 -7.80 -8.54
C LEU A 299 -22.62 -6.43 -7.89
N LYS A 300 -21.75 -6.30 -6.86
CA LYS A 300 -21.47 -5.00 -6.24
C LYS A 300 -20.73 -4.03 -7.17
N ILE A 301 -19.92 -4.53 -8.10
CA ILE A 301 -19.24 -3.70 -9.11
C ILE A 301 -20.23 -3.02 -10.07
N LYS A 302 -21.45 -3.57 -10.25
CA LYS A 302 -22.52 -2.91 -11.04
C LYS A 302 -23.10 -1.67 -10.35
N ALA A 303 -22.99 -1.54 -9.02
CA ALA A 303 -23.51 -0.39 -8.26
C ALA A 303 -22.72 0.92 -8.49
N LEU A 304 -21.52 0.82 -9.08
CA LEU A 304 -20.65 1.96 -9.42
C LEU A 304 -21.12 2.74 -10.65
N ARG A 305 -22.17 2.28 -11.35
CA ARG A 305 -22.74 2.94 -12.54
C ARG A 305 -23.72 4.08 -12.22
N SER A 306 -23.62 4.69 -11.04
CA SER A 306 -24.50 5.78 -10.60
C SER A 306 -24.15 7.10 -11.32
N PRO A 307 -25.03 7.68 -12.17
CA PRO A 307 -24.62 8.71 -13.15
C PRO A 307 -24.19 10.09 -12.63
N HIS A 308 -24.09 10.30 -11.32
CA HIS A 308 -24.04 11.64 -10.70
C HIS A 308 -22.97 11.84 -9.61
N ILE A 309 -22.12 10.84 -9.37
CA ILE A 309 -21.06 10.90 -8.34
C ILE A 309 -19.71 11.22 -9.01
N ASN A 310 -18.84 11.99 -8.33
CA ASN A 310 -17.48 12.25 -8.79
C ASN A 310 -16.64 10.95 -8.72
N ALA A 311 -16.14 10.50 -9.87
CA ALA A 311 -15.32 9.28 -9.97
C ALA A 311 -14.08 9.34 -9.07
N GLN A 312 -13.42 10.50 -8.98
CA GLN A 312 -12.23 10.71 -8.15
C GLN A 312 -12.52 10.57 -6.65
N ILE A 313 -13.72 10.97 -6.20
CA ILE A 313 -14.16 10.78 -4.81
C ILE A 313 -14.40 9.29 -4.53
N ILE A 314 -15.02 8.55 -5.46
CA ILE A 314 -15.20 7.09 -5.33
C ILE A 314 -13.84 6.36 -5.31
N GLN A 315 -12.93 6.74 -6.21
CA GLN A 315 -11.57 6.21 -6.30
C GLN A 315 -10.80 6.38 -4.97
N GLN A 316 -10.81 7.59 -4.42
CA GLN A 316 -10.06 7.91 -3.19
C GLN A 316 -10.73 7.40 -1.91
N GLN A 317 -12.06 7.54 -1.78
CA GLN A 317 -12.75 7.23 -0.52
C GLN A 317 -13.19 5.77 -0.40
N ASN A 318 -13.40 5.06 -1.52
CA ASN A 318 -13.81 3.65 -1.53
C ASN A 318 -12.73 2.73 -2.10
N PHE A 319 -12.38 2.88 -3.39
CA PHE A 319 -11.50 1.89 -4.05
C PHE A 319 -10.13 1.76 -3.41
N LEU A 320 -9.44 2.87 -3.12
CA LEU A 320 -8.09 2.83 -2.56
C LEU A 320 -7.98 2.09 -1.22
N LYS A 321 -9.08 1.99 -0.46
CA LYS A 321 -9.18 1.20 0.78
C LYS A 321 -9.22 -0.31 0.55
N PHE A 322 -9.61 -0.75 -0.65
CA PHE A 322 -9.70 -2.16 -1.06
C PHE A 322 -8.55 -2.59 -1.98
N LYS A 323 -7.46 -1.82 -2.01
CA LYS A 323 -6.22 -2.16 -2.75
C LYS A 323 -5.71 -3.57 -2.41
N ASP A 324 -5.66 -3.89 -1.13
CA ASP A 324 -5.09 -5.16 -0.66
C ASP A 324 -5.98 -6.34 -1.08
N LEU A 325 -7.30 -6.14 -1.13
CA LEU A 325 -8.25 -7.11 -1.69
C LEU A 325 -8.01 -7.34 -3.20
N TYR A 326 -7.69 -6.31 -3.99
CA TYR A 326 -7.31 -6.54 -5.40
C TYR A 326 -6.00 -7.34 -5.50
N THR A 327 -5.02 -7.05 -4.64
CA THR A 327 -3.73 -7.76 -4.62
C THR A 327 -3.91 -9.23 -4.21
N PHE A 328 -4.71 -9.50 -3.18
CA PHE A 328 -5.12 -10.85 -2.77
C PHE A 328 -5.85 -11.58 -3.91
N LEU A 329 -6.84 -10.92 -4.54
CA LEU A 329 -7.61 -11.52 -5.63
C LEU A 329 -6.71 -11.87 -6.82
N HIS A 330 -5.73 -11.04 -7.16
CA HIS A 330 -4.77 -11.33 -8.22
C HIS A 330 -3.81 -12.50 -7.87
N LYS A 331 -3.43 -12.66 -6.59
CA LYS A 331 -2.66 -13.82 -6.11
C LYS A 331 -3.47 -15.13 -6.16
N HIS A 332 -4.75 -15.09 -5.80
CA HIS A 332 -5.56 -16.29 -5.54
C HIS A 332 -6.50 -16.69 -6.69
N GLN A 333 -7.03 -15.75 -7.47
CA GLN A 333 -7.91 -16.02 -8.60
C GLN A 333 -7.71 -14.97 -9.72
N PRO A 334 -6.63 -15.09 -10.52
CA PRO A 334 -6.22 -14.07 -11.48
C PRO A 334 -7.24 -13.83 -12.61
N THR A 335 -8.11 -14.78 -12.91
CA THR A 335 -9.20 -14.62 -13.89
C THR A 335 -10.16 -13.51 -13.47
N LEU A 336 -10.72 -13.57 -12.26
CA LEU A 336 -11.63 -12.53 -11.76
C LEU A 336 -10.89 -11.20 -11.55
N ALA A 337 -9.62 -11.20 -11.12
CA ALA A 337 -8.83 -9.97 -11.03
C ALA A 337 -8.73 -9.25 -12.40
N ASN A 338 -8.53 -10.01 -13.48
CA ASN A 338 -8.51 -9.47 -14.84
C ASN A 338 -9.90 -9.01 -15.33
N GLU A 339 -10.98 -9.73 -15.00
CA GLU A 339 -12.35 -9.30 -15.31
C GLU A 339 -12.75 -8.02 -14.58
N LEU A 340 -12.40 -7.89 -13.30
CA LEU A 340 -12.57 -6.66 -12.52
C LEU A 340 -11.76 -5.50 -13.12
N CYS A 341 -10.50 -5.73 -13.48
CA CYS A 341 -9.68 -4.72 -14.17
C CYS A 341 -10.33 -4.27 -15.49
N ARG A 342 -10.82 -5.21 -16.32
CA ARG A 342 -11.53 -4.91 -17.58
C ARG A 342 -12.85 -4.18 -17.35
N ALA A 343 -13.63 -4.57 -16.35
CA ALA A 343 -14.90 -3.91 -16.00
C ALA A 343 -14.67 -2.47 -15.53
N TYR A 344 -13.61 -2.24 -14.74
CA TYR A 344 -13.15 -0.91 -14.35
C TYR A 344 -12.75 -0.07 -15.58
N MET A 345 -11.83 -0.59 -16.40
CA MET A 345 -11.32 0.08 -17.61
C MET A 345 -12.45 0.48 -18.57
N ASN A 346 -13.40 -0.43 -18.83
CA ASN A 346 -14.56 -0.15 -19.70
C ASN A 346 -15.48 0.93 -19.11
N THR A 347 -15.64 0.95 -17.78
CA THR A 347 -16.47 1.96 -17.09
C THR A 347 -15.80 3.33 -17.12
N MET A 348 -14.49 3.42 -16.86
CA MET A 348 -13.75 4.69 -16.93
C MET A 348 -13.59 5.20 -18.38
N ARG A 349 -13.34 4.31 -19.35
CA ARG A 349 -13.33 4.65 -20.79
C ARG A 349 -14.65 5.29 -21.22
N TRP A 350 -15.79 4.73 -20.80
CA TRP A 350 -17.10 5.33 -21.06
C TRP A 350 -17.32 6.64 -20.30
N TYR A 351 -16.95 6.71 -19.01
CA TYR A 351 -17.11 7.88 -18.17
C TYR A 351 -16.36 9.10 -18.73
N TYR A 352 -15.06 8.96 -18.97
CA TYR A 352 -14.24 10.04 -19.51
C TYR A 352 -14.68 10.43 -20.93
N PHE A 353 -14.93 9.45 -21.82
CA PHE A 353 -15.40 9.75 -23.17
C PHE A 353 -16.73 10.54 -23.18
N ASN A 354 -17.73 10.13 -22.38
CA ASN A 354 -19.02 10.82 -22.28
C ASN A 354 -18.85 12.23 -21.67
N GLN A 355 -18.04 12.37 -20.63
CA GLN A 355 -17.83 13.66 -19.96
C GLN A 355 -17.03 14.65 -20.83
N PHE A 356 -15.96 14.21 -21.50
CA PHE A 356 -15.21 15.04 -22.44
C PHE A 356 -15.98 15.28 -23.74
N SER A 357 -16.84 14.37 -24.22
CA SER A 357 -17.76 14.63 -25.34
C SER A 357 -18.73 15.78 -25.04
N ARG A 358 -19.21 15.88 -23.79
CA ARG A 358 -20.04 17.01 -23.34
C ARG A 358 -19.22 18.29 -23.22
N TYR A 359 -18.01 18.20 -22.67
CA TYR A 359 -17.15 19.37 -22.50
C TYR A 359 -16.67 19.96 -23.83
N HIS A 360 -16.30 19.11 -24.79
CA HIS A 360 -16.00 19.48 -26.17
C HIS A 360 -17.15 20.30 -26.78
N LYS A 361 -18.39 19.80 -26.70
CA LYS A 361 -19.61 20.50 -27.18
C LYS A 361 -19.98 21.77 -26.42
N ALA A 362 -19.45 21.97 -25.21
CA ALA A 362 -19.55 23.23 -24.50
C ALA A 362 -18.51 24.25 -25.02
N LEU A 363 -17.26 23.80 -25.24
CA LEU A 363 -16.20 24.64 -25.79
C LEU A 363 -16.44 25.02 -27.26
N GLU A 364 -17.08 24.17 -28.06
CA GLU A 364 -17.53 24.47 -29.44
C GLU A 364 -18.53 25.64 -29.53
N LYS A 365 -19.17 26.03 -28.42
CA LYS A 365 -20.10 27.18 -28.36
C LYS A 365 -19.42 28.50 -28.05
N ILE A 366 -18.16 28.49 -27.60
CA ILE A 366 -17.40 29.70 -27.33
C ILE A 366 -17.17 30.43 -28.65
N LYS A 367 -17.56 31.69 -28.72
CA LYS A 367 -17.43 32.50 -29.94
C LYS A 367 -15.96 32.83 -30.17
N LEU A 368 -15.45 32.53 -31.35
CA LEU A 368 -14.05 32.79 -31.72
C LEU A 368 -13.93 33.95 -32.72
N HIS A 369 -12.83 34.70 -32.63
CA HIS A 369 -12.43 35.64 -33.66
C HIS A 369 -12.01 34.88 -34.93
N VAL A 370 -12.58 35.28 -36.08
CA VAL A 370 -12.29 34.67 -37.38
C VAL A 370 -11.16 35.46 -38.05
N ILE A 371 -9.96 34.89 -38.03
CA ILE A 371 -8.76 35.46 -38.68
C ILE A 371 -8.49 34.65 -39.94
N ASP A 372 -8.87 35.22 -41.09
CA ASP A 372 -8.80 34.62 -42.42
C ASP A 372 -7.67 35.25 -43.27
N LYS A 373 -7.48 34.74 -44.49
CA LYS A 373 -6.53 35.20 -45.53
C LYS A 373 -6.66 36.69 -45.92
N THR A 374 -7.71 37.38 -45.49
CA THR A 374 -7.88 38.83 -45.63
C THR A 374 -7.06 39.63 -44.60
N ASP A 375 -6.81 39.09 -43.42
CA ASP A 375 -6.02 39.71 -42.34
C ASP A 375 -4.51 39.42 -42.48
N MET A 376 -3.99 39.37 -43.72
CA MET A 376 -2.57 39.13 -43.99
C MET A 376 -1.78 40.45 -44.13
N ILE A 377 -0.49 40.43 -43.79
CA ILE A 377 0.38 41.62 -43.74
C ILE A 377 0.25 42.48 -45.02
N GLY A 378 0.30 41.84 -46.20
CA GLY A 378 0.27 42.51 -47.51
C GLY A 378 -1.12 42.84 -48.07
N HIS A 379 -2.21 42.66 -47.31
CA HIS A 379 -3.56 43.01 -47.76
C HIS A 379 -3.91 44.47 -47.38
N GLU A 380 -4.04 45.35 -48.39
CA GLU A 380 -4.34 46.77 -48.20
C GLU A 380 -5.70 47.04 -47.51
N ASP A 381 -5.72 47.97 -46.54
CA ASP A 381 -6.90 48.32 -45.71
C ASP A 381 -8.05 48.99 -46.48
N THR A 382 -7.92 49.20 -47.78
CA THR A 382 -8.98 49.72 -48.68
C THR A 382 -10.29 48.95 -48.53
N SER A 383 -10.23 47.63 -48.28
CA SER A 383 -11.41 46.80 -48.00
C SER A 383 -12.17 47.26 -46.75
N ARG A 384 -11.48 47.53 -45.63
CA ARG A 384 -12.12 47.85 -44.34
C ARG A 384 -12.90 49.17 -44.38
N LYS A 385 -12.48 50.15 -45.21
CA LYS A 385 -13.27 51.37 -45.45
C LYS A 385 -14.58 51.11 -46.22
N ALA A 386 -14.64 50.08 -47.06
CA ALA A 386 -15.87 49.65 -47.70
C ALA A 386 -16.76 48.82 -46.75
N THR A 387 -16.18 47.95 -45.92
CA THR A 387 -16.93 47.09 -44.98
C THR A 387 -17.72 47.91 -43.95
N VAL A 388 -17.15 49.01 -43.42
CA VAL A 388 -17.85 49.92 -42.49
C VAL A 388 -19.09 50.58 -43.11
N LEU A 389 -19.18 50.66 -44.44
CA LEU A 389 -20.31 51.23 -45.17
C LEU A 389 -21.34 50.19 -45.65
N SER A 390 -21.07 48.89 -45.46
CA SER A 390 -21.94 47.79 -45.94
C SER A 390 -22.62 47.05 -44.77
N SER A 391 -23.43 47.77 -44.00
CA SER A 391 -24.12 47.28 -42.79
C SER A 391 -25.25 46.27 -43.04
N THR A 392 -25.43 45.80 -44.28
CA THR A 392 -26.61 45.03 -44.72
C THR A 392 -26.35 43.52 -44.88
N THR A 393 -25.08 43.08 -44.98
CA THR A 393 -24.72 41.66 -45.21
C THR A 393 -24.36 40.90 -43.93
N ARG A 394 -25.35 40.78 -43.04
CA ARG A 394 -25.59 39.66 -42.10
C ARG A 394 -24.34 38.99 -41.44
N GLY A 395 -23.99 39.44 -40.25
CA GLY A 395 -23.84 38.53 -39.09
C GLY A 395 -22.66 37.54 -39.01
N LEU A 396 -21.65 37.60 -39.88
CA LEU A 396 -20.43 36.75 -39.75
C LEU A 396 -19.16 37.48 -39.31
N SER A 397 -19.14 38.83 -39.32
CA SER A 397 -18.04 39.57 -38.66
C SER A 397 -18.28 39.61 -37.16
N GLY A 398 -17.33 39.09 -36.38
CA GLY A 398 -17.26 39.33 -34.94
C GLY A 398 -16.86 40.78 -34.59
N PRO A 399 -16.68 41.09 -33.30
CA PRO A 399 -16.09 42.36 -32.86
C PRO A 399 -14.71 42.57 -33.51
N PRO A 400 -14.31 43.81 -33.84
CA PRO A 400 -13.06 44.08 -34.55
C PRO A 400 -11.84 43.60 -33.75
N HIS A 401 -11.10 42.65 -34.32
CA HIS A 401 -9.88 42.07 -33.74
C HIS A 401 -8.61 42.65 -34.35
N ASP A 402 -7.53 42.68 -33.55
CA ASP A 402 -6.19 43.07 -33.99
C ASP A 402 -5.34 41.79 -34.15
N ALA A 403 -5.38 41.21 -35.36
CA ALA A 403 -4.78 39.90 -35.65
C ALA A 403 -3.25 39.84 -35.46
N PHE A 404 -2.56 40.99 -35.41
CA PHE A 404 -1.09 41.06 -35.30
C PHE A 404 -0.62 41.38 -33.88
N ASN A 405 -1.53 41.65 -32.94
CA ASN A 405 -1.20 42.21 -31.63
C ASN A 405 -1.40 41.17 -30.53
N LEU A 406 -0.35 40.94 -29.74
CA LEU A 406 -0.37 39.96 -28.66
C LEU A 406 -1.22 40.43 -27.47
N GLY A 407 -1.24 41.73 -27.17
CA GLY A 407 -2.04 42.34 -26.10
C GLY A 407 -2.04 41.54 -24.79
N ARG A 408 -3.23 41.19 -24.30
CA ARG A 408 -3.43 40.35 -23.09
C ARG A 408 -3.45 38.84 -23.37
N ARG A 409 -3.27 38.40 -24.61
CA ARG A 409 -3.32 36.96 -24.97
C ARG A 409 -2.20 36.17 -24.28
N ILE A 410 -1.06 36.81 -24.04
CA ILE A 410 0.08 36.27 -23.28
C ILE A 410 -0.24 35.95 -21.80
N ASP A 411 -1.26 36.58 -21.21
CA ASP A 411 -1.61 36.37 -19.80
C ASP A 411 -2.12 34.92 -19.55
N LEU A 412 -2.58 34.23 -20.60
CA LEU A 412 -2.98 32.82 -20.58
C LEU A 412 -1.80 31.85 -20.36
N LEU A 413 -0.57 32.26 -20.72
CA LEU A 413 0.66 31.53 -20.38
C LEU A 413 1.12 31.87 -18.97
N LYS A 414 1.16 33.16 -18.62
CA LYS A 414 1.65 33.67 -17.33
C LYS A 414 0.80 33.22 -16.13
N THR A 415 -0.45 32.81 -16.35
CA THR A 415 -1.38 32.40 -15.28
C THR A 415 -1.31 30.90 -14.98
N THR A 416 -0.23 30.47 -14.32
CA THR A 416 0.11 29.06 -14.02
C THR A 416 -0.94 28.29 -13.20
N ASN A 417 -1.82 28.95 -12.45
CA ASN A 417 -2.76 28.31 -11.51
C ASN A 417 -4.25 28.43 -11.89
N GLN A 418 -4.58 28.85 -13.11
CA GLN A 418 -5.99 28.87 -13.57
C GLN A 418 -6.43 27.48 -14.04
N ALA A 419 -7.20 26.79 -13.18
CA ALA A 419 -7.95 25.59 -13.53
C ALA A 419 -8.91 25.84 -14.71
N ALA A 420 -9.30 24.77 -15.41
CA ALA A 420 -10.15 24.87 -16.60
C ALA A 420 -11.58 25.38 -16.28
N ILE A 421 -12.13 26.17 -17.20
CA ILE A 421 -13.48 26.75 -17.10
C ILE A 421 -14.53 25.64 -17.11
N SER A 422 -15.49 25.67 -16.17
CA SER A 422 -16.50 24.63 -16.06
C SER A 422 -17.44 24.62 -17.28
N SER A 423 -17.92 23.43 -17.67
CA SER A 423 -18.76 23.25 -18.87
C SER A 423 -20.03 24.12 -18.91
N TYR A 424 -20.50 24.60 -17.76
CA TYR A 424 -21.65 25.49 -17.66
C TYR A 424 -21.25 26.94 -17.98
N LEU A 425 -20.14 27.40 -17.40
CA LEU A 425 -19.57 28.73 -17.66
C LEU A 425 -19.16 28.87 -19.13
N ALA A 426 -18.65 27.81 -19.76
CA ALA A 426 -18.33 27.77 -21.18
C ALA A 426 -19.58 27.86 -22.11
N GLU A 427 -20.76 27.49 -21.63
CA GLU A 427 -22.03 27.63 -22.38
C GLU A 427 -22.70 28.99 -22.16
N GLU A 428 -22.51 29.60 -20.98
CA GLU A 428 -23.00 30.96 -20.69
C GLU A 428 -22.13 32.06 -21.29
N ASP A 429 -20.84 31.82 -21.54
CA ASP A 429 -19.91 32.86 -22.00
C ASP A 429 -20.33 33.49 -23.34
N GLN A 430 -20.60 34.79 -23.29
CA GLN A 430 -21.00 35.58 -24.45
C GLN A 430 -19.86 36.36 -25.09
N ALA A 431 -18.69 36.43 -24.46
CA ALA A 431 -17.52 37.10 -25.00
C ALA A 431 -17.00 36.41 -26.26
N THR A 432 -16.24 37.16 -27.07
CA THR A 432 -15.50 36.60 -28.20
C THR A 432 -14.05 36.41 -27.77
N HIS A 433 -13.50 35.23 -28.07
CA HIS A 433 -12.18 34.79 -27.63
C HIS A 433 -11.29 34.43 -28.82
N TYR A 434 -10.02 34.19 -28.55
CA TYR A 434 -9.07 33.63 -29.51
C TYR A 434 -8.93 32.11 -29.34
N LEU A 435 -8.40 31.43 -30.35
CA LEU A 435 -8.40 29.96 -30.47
C LEU A 435 -7.63 29.24 -29.35
N GLU A 436 -6.68 29.91 -28.70
CA GLU A 436 -5.95 29.39 -27.54
C GLU A 436 -6.83 29.20 -26.29
N VAL A 437 -7.99 29.86 -26.18
CA VAL A 437 -8.88 29.74 -25.02
C VAL A 437 -9.56 28.36 -24.93
N PRO A 438 -10.30 27.86 -25.96
CA PRO A 438 -10.82 26.49 -25.92
C PRO A 438 -9.70 25.45 -25.90
N PHE A 439 -8.58 25.68 -26.59
CA PHE A 439 -7.41 24.80 -26.56
C PHE A 439 -6.83 24.63 -25.15
N ARG A 440 -6.54 25.75 -24.45
CA ARG A 440 -6.05 25.76 -23.05
C ARG A 440 -6.99 24.99 -22.13
N ASN A 441 -8.29 25.31 -22.20
CA ASN A 441 -9.28 24.76 -21.27
C ASN A 441 -9.51 23.26 -21.46
N PHE A 442 -9.59 22.77 -22.70
CA PHE A 442 -9.70 21.33 -22.94
C PHE A 442 -8.46 20.58 -22.44
N ASN A 443 -7.26 21.06 -22.80
CA ASN A 443 -6.01 20.34 -22.52
C ASN A 443 -5.64 20.34 -21.02
N ILE A 444 -5.87 21.44 -20.28
CA ILE A 444 -5.68 21.45 -18.82
C ILE A 444 -6.66 20.48 -18.14
N ALA A 445 -7.95 20.53 -18.49
CA ALA A 445 -8.94 19.61 -17.92
C ALA A 445 -8.58 18.13 -18.19
N LEU A 446 -8.06 17.83 -19.39
CA LEU A 446 -7.57 16.51 -19.76
C LEU A 446 -6.35 16.10 -18.93
N VAL A 447 -5.31 16.94 -18.86
CA VAL A 447 -4.07 16.67 -18.09
C VAL A 447 -4.36 16.45 -16.61
N ASP A 448 -5.24 17.23 -15.98
CA ASP A 448 -5.60 17.06 -14.57
C ASP A 448 -6.35 15.74 -14.30
N ASN A 449 -7.36 15.42 -15.11
CA ASN A 449 -8.13 14.18 -14.97
C ASN A 449 -7.27 12.94 -15.27
N ALA A 450 -6.41 13.02 -16.28
CA ALA A 450 -5.47 11.97 -16.63
C ALA A 450 -4.37 11.77 -15.58
N THR A 451 -3.88 12.85 -14.96
CA THR A 451 -2.94 12.77 -13.82
C THR A 451 -3.57 12.05 -12.64
N ALA A 452 -4.82 12.40 -12.31
CA ALA A 452 -5.58 11.74 -11.23
C ALA A 452 -5.80 10.25 -11.52
N GLU A 453 -6.26 9.90 -12.74
CA GLU A 453 -6.50 8.52 -13.14
C GLU A 453 -5.20 7.70 -13.20
N TYR A 454 -4.12 8.21 -13.79
CA TYR A 454 -2.83 7.50 -13.83
C TYR A 454 -2.29 7.26 -12.42
N THR A 455 -2.43 8.25 -11.52
CA THR A 455 -2.03 8.12 -10.11
C THR A 455 -2.91 7.11 -9.37
N PHE A 456 -4.23 7.06 -9.64
CA PHE A 456 -5.12 6.03 -9.10
C PHE A 456 -4.72 4.63 -9.62
N LEU A 457 -4.53 4.46 -10.94
CA LEU A 457 -4.16 3.18 -11.53
C LEU A 457 -2.81 2.68 -10.96
N ALA A 458 -1.81 3.56 -10.89
CA ALA A 458 -0.51 3.25 -10.31
C ALA A 458 -0.59 2.90 -8.83
N SER A 459 -1.43 3.57 -8.04
CA SER A 459 -1.56 3.32 -6.60
C SER A 459 -2.42 2.10 -6.26
N PHE A 460 -3.51 1.83 -6.99
CA PHE A 460 -4.42 0.71 -6.74
C PHE A 460 -3.94 -0.62 -7.33
N PHE A 461 -3.46 -0.65 -8.58
CA PHE A 461 -3.09 -1.91 -9.26
C PHE A 461 -1.66 -2.40 -8.96
N THR A 462 -0.76 -1.57 -8.40
CA THR A 462 0.60 -1.98 -8.01
C THR A 462 0.59 -2.58 -6.60
N PRO A 463 1.18 -3.78 -6.35
CA PRO A 463 2.15 -4.49 -7.18
C PRO A 463 1.58 -5.61 -8.07
N ALA A 464 0.26 -5.82 -8.08
CA ALA A 464 -0.38 -6.90 -8.83
C ALA A 464 -0.17 -6.79 -10.36
N LEU A 465 -0.19 -5.57 -10.91
CA LEU A 465 0.16 -5.26 -12.30
C LEU A 465 1.48 -4.48 -12.38
N SER A 466 2.23 -4.67 -13.46
CA SER A 466 3.43 -3.89 -13.75
C SER A 466 3.08 -2.50 -14.29
N MET A 467 3.98 -1.52 -14.11
CA MET A 467 3.80 -0.17 -14.64
C MET A 467 3.63 -0.11 -16.16
N ALA A 468 4.22 -1.06 -16.90
CA ALA A 468 4.02 -1.19 -18.35
C ALA A 468 2.59 -1.65 -18.70
N THR A 469 2.00 -2.55 -17.92
CA THR A 469 0.59 -2.93 -18.06
C THR A 469 -0.34 -1.79 -17.64
N ILE A 470 -0.01 -1.08 -16.57
CA ILE A 470 -0.77 0.10 -16.12
C ILE A 470 -0.79 1.20 -17.19
N GLY A 471 0.34 1.48 -17.86
CA GLY A 471 0.39 2.40 -19.00
C GLY A 471 -0.48 1.96 -20.18
N LYS A 472 -0.48 0.67 -20.53
CA LYS A 472 -1.38 0.12 -21.57
C LYS A 472 -2.85 0.25 -21.18
N ASN A 473 -3.20 -0.01 -19.91
CA ASN A 473 -4.57 0.09 -19.41
C ASN A 473 -5.05 1.55 -19.36
N PHE A 474 -4.19 2.48 -18.95
CA PHE A 474 -4.44 3.92 -19.01
C PHE A 474 -4.68 4.41 -20.45
N ASN A 475 -3.83 4.02 -21.40
CA ASN A 475 -4.03 4.37 -22.81
C ASN A 475 -5.35 3.80 -23.34
N TYR A 476 -5.71 2.56 -22.97
CA TYR A 476 -7.02 1.99 -23.31
C TYR A 476 -8.19 2.79 -22.70
N ILE A 477 -8.04 3.40 -21.52
CA ILE A 477 -9.07 4.26 -20.93
C ILE A 477 -9.17 5.60 -21.70
N PHE A 478 -8.05 6.25 -21.98
CA PHE A 478 -8.05 7.61 -22.53
C PHE A 478 -8.06 7.73 -24.07
N GLU A 479 -7.76 6.67 -24.83
CA GLU A 479 -7.69 6.73 -26.31
C GLU A 479 -8.85 7.49 -26.98
N PRO A 480 -10.15 7.28 -26.63
CA PRO A 480 -11.25 8.05 -27.24
C PRO A 480 -11.24 9.53 -26.86
N THR A 481 -10.74 9.84 -25.66
CA THR A 481 -10.64 11.20 -25.12
C THR A 481 -9.46 11.95 -25.75
N PHE A 482 -8.35 11.25 -26.02
CA PHE A 482 -7.22 11.75 -26.81
C PHE A 482 -7.66 12.05 -28.24
N GLN A 483 -8.43 11.17 -28.87
CA GLN A 483 -9.00 11.40 -30.20
C GLN A 483 -9.94 12.63 -30.23
N LEU A 484 -10.75 12.87 -29.19
CA LEU A 484 -11.53 14.10 -29.05
C LEU A 484 -10.65 15.36 -28.94
N GLY A 485 -9.57 15.31 -28.14
CA GLY A 485 -8.65 16.43 -27.97
C GLY A 485 -7.85 16.76 -29.24
N HIS A 486 -7.42 15.73 -29.97
CA HIS A 486 -6.80 15.90 -31.29
C HIS A 486 -7.81 16.39 -32.33
N GLY A 487 -9.07 15.94 -32.27
CA GLY A 487 -10.17 16.44 -33.10
C GLY A 487 -10.44 17.93 -32.89
N LEU A 488 -10.57 18.37 -31.63
CA LEU A 488 -10.70 19.79 -31.27
C LEU A 488 -9.51 20.60 -31.75
N THR A 489 -8.29 20.12 -31.48
CA THR A 489 -7.05 20.78 -31.93
C THR A 489 -7.05 20.96 -33.45
N LYS A 490 -7.36 19.90 -34.20
CA LYS A 490 -7.44 19.95 -35.68
C LYS A 490 -8.50 20.95 -36.17
N SER A 491 -9.67 21.01 -35.53
CA SER A 491 -10.75 21.92 -35.88
C SER A 491 -10.40 23.40 -35.64
N LEU A 492 -9.73 23.72 -34.53
CA LEU A 492 -9.27 25.08 -34.23
C LEU A 492 -8.13 25.56 -35.15
N VAL A 493 -7.39 24.61 -35.75
CA VAL A 493 -6.11 24.85 -36.43
C VAL A 493 -6.25 24.81 -37.96
N SER A 494 -7.27 24.13 -38.52
CA SER A 494 -7.36 23.87 -39.97
C SER A 494 -7.53 25.13 -40.83
N GLU A 495 -8.36 26.08 -40.42
CA GLU A 495 -8.77 27.23 -41.26
C GLU A 495 -8.16 28.57 -40.80
N THR A 496 -7.72 28.68 -39.55
CA THR A 496 -7.16 29.92 -38.97
C THR A 496 -5.86 30.38 -39.64
N TYR A 497 -5.70 31.69 -39.85
CA TYR A 497 -4.45 32.35 -40.24
C TYR A 497 -3.81 33.13 -39.07
N ASP A 498 -4.24 32.88 -37.84
CA ASP A 498 -3.71 33.51 -36.62
C ASP A 498 -2.37 32.87 -36.19
N GLY A 499 -1.26 33.39 -36.72
CA GLY A 499 0.09 32.93 -36.37
C GLY A 499 0.42 33.06 -34.87
N LEU A 500 -0.11 34.07 -34.18
CA LEU A 500 0.11 34.27 -32.74
C LEU A 500 -0.70 33.27 -31.91
N GLY A 501 -1.96 32.99 -32.28
CA GLY A 501 -2.79 31.97 -31.63
C GLY A 501 -2.21 30.56 -31.78
N LEU A 502 -1.68 30.24 -32.96
CA LEU A 502 -0.98 28.98 -33.18
C LEU A 502 0.30 28.86 -32.32
N LEU A 503 1.09 29.92 -32.20
CA LEU A 503 2.28 29.94 -31.36
C LEU A 503 1.93 29.88 -29.85
N LEU A 504 0.86 30.56 -29.41
CA LEU A 504 0.31 30.44 -28.06
C LEU A 504 -0.11 29.00 -27.74
N CYS A 505 -0.79 28.30 -28.66
CA CYS A 505 -1.13 26.89 -28.50
C CYS A 505 0.12 25.99 -28.42
N ILE A 506 1.18 26.29 -29.16
CA ILE A 506 2.48 25.58 -29.05
C ILE A 506 3.10 25.77 -27.66
N ARG A 507 3.16 27.02 -27.15
CA ARG A 507 3.68 27.31 -25.80
C ARG A 507 2.85 26.67 -24.70
N LEU A 508 1.51 26.70 -24.82
CA LEU A 508 0.61 25.98 -23.91
C LEU A 508 0.87 24.46 -23.93
N ASN A 509 1.09 23.87 -25.11
CA ASN A 509 1.39 22.44 -25.24
C ASN A 509 2.77 22.08 -24.63
N GLN A 510 3.78 22.95 -24.79
CA GLN A 510 5.10 22.81 -24.15
C GLN A 510 5.00 22.92 -22.61
N HIS A 511 4.24 23.87 -22.07
CA HIS A 511 4.01 23.99 -20.63
C HIS A 511 3.33 22.74 -20.05
N LEU A 512 2.33 22.20 -20.74
CA LEU A 512 1.66 20.96 -20.37
C LEU A 512 2.60 19.73 -20.45
N GLN A 513 3.54 19.71 -21.40
CA GLN A 513 4.58 18.69 -21.48
C GLN A 513 5.48 18.72 -20.23
N PHE A 514 5.96 19.90 -19.85
CA PHE A 514 6.77 20.08 -18.65
C PHE A 514 5.99 19.74 -17.36
N GLU A 515 4.72 20.10 -17.29
CA GLU A 515 3.84 19.69 -16.20
C GLU A 515 3.69 18.16 -16.11
N LEU A 516 3.49 17.45 -17.23
CA LEU A 516 3.35 15.99 -17.23
C LEU A 516 4.65 15.27 -16.82
N GLN A 517 5.81 15.80 -17.23
CA GLN A 517 7.12 15.33 -16.77
C GLN A 517 7.26 15.52 -15.24
N ARG A 518 6.94 16.73 -14.73
CA ARG A 518 6.94 17.06 -13.30
C ARG A 518 5.94 16.22 -12.49
N ARG A 519 4.76 15.93 -13.04
CA ARG A 519 3.72 15.05 -12.49
C ARG A 519 4.05 13.56 -12.64
N ARG A 520 5.08 13.21 -13.42
CA ARG A 520 5.54 11.84 -13.75
C ARG A 520 4.48 10.96 -14.44
N VAL A 521 3.82 11.49 -15.46
CA VAL A 521 2.75 10.81 -16.23
C VAL A 521 3.20 10.56 -17.69
N PRO A 522 4.19 9.67 -17.95
CA PRO A 522 4.75 9.48 -19.30
C PRO A 522 3.76 8.84 -20.30
N ALA A 523 2.66 8.28 -19.81
CA ALA A 523 1.63 7.72 -20.68
C ALA A 523 0.88 8.78 -21.51
N MET A 524 0.98 10.07 -21.16
CA MET A 524 0.42 11.18 -21.95
C MET A 524 1.38 11.77 -23.00
N ASP A 525 2.66 11.41 -23.02
CA ASP A 525 3.65 12.04 -23.91
C ASP A 525 3.25 11.90 -25.40
N GLY A 526 2.66 10.75 -25.77
CA GLY A 526 2.13 10.53 -27.12
C GLY A 526 0.97 11.45 -27.51
N TYR A 527 0.13 11.86 -26.56
CA TYR A 527 -0.96 12.82 -26.82
C TYR A 527 -0.40 14.23 -27.10
N VAL A 528 0.53 14.69 -26.26
CA VAL A 528 1.16 16.02 -26.36
C VAL A 528 2.03 16.13 -27.62
N ASN A 529 2.79 15.08 -27.95
CA ASN A 529 3.55 15.01 -29.19
C ASN A 529 2.62 14.99 -30.43
N GLY A 530 1.47 14.31 -30.35
CA GLY A 530 0.46 14.34 -31.40
C GLY A 530 -0.14 15.74 -31.63
N ALA A 531 -0.35 16.52 -30.58
CA ALA A 531 -0.79 17.91 -30.68
C ALA A 531 0.31 18.80 -31.31
N ALA A 532 1.56 18.66 -30.87
CA ALA A 532 2.70 19.38 -31.46
C ALA A 532 2.86 19.11 -32.96
N MET A 533 2.69 17.85 -33.38
CA MET A 533 2.79 17.41 -34.78
C MET A 533 1.68 18.00 -35.69
N MET A 534 0.57 18.49 -35.12
CA MET A 534 -0.45 19.24 -35.87
C MET A 534 -0.20 20.75 -35.86
N LEU A 535 0.28 21.30 -34.74
CA LEU A 535 0.46 22.73 -34.56
C LEU A 535 1.66 23.30 -35.36
N TRP A 536 2.84 22.67 -35.26
CA TRP A 536 4.06 23.18 -35.91
C TRP A 536 3.94 23.28 -37.44
N PRO A 537 3.46 22.25 -38.18
CA PRO A 537 3.29 22.37 -39.63
C PRO A 537 2.26 23.44 -40.03
N ARG A 538 1.20 23.66 -39.24
CA ARG A 538 0.23 24.73 -39.54
C ARG A 538 0.84 26.11 -39.34
N LEU A 539 1.60 26.33 -38.24
CA LEU A 539 2.30 27.60 -38.03
C LEU A 539 3.23 27.92 -39.20
N GLN A 540 3.99 26.93 -39.70
CA GLN A 540 4.82 27.11 -40.89
C GLN A 540 3.99 27.52 -42.12
N VAL A 541 2.87 26.85 -42.40
CA VAL A 541 1.99 27.21 -43.53
C VAL A 541 1.44 28.63 -43.41
N VAL A 542 1.07 29.07 -42.20
CA VAL A 542 0.59 30.45 -41.97
C VAL A 542 1.71 31.48 -42.15
N MET A 543 2.92 31.22 -41.65
CA MET A 543 4.09 32.11 -41.81
C MET A 543 4.55 32.20 -43.27
N ASP A 544 4.64 31.06 -43.98
CA ASP A 544 4.95 31.06 -45.42
C ASP A 544 3.81 31.72 -46.25
N SER A 545 2.56 31.64 -45.79
CA SER A 545 1.46 32.42 -46.39
C SER A 545 1.64 33.92 -46.18
N HIS A 546 1.93 34.40 -44.96
CA HIS A 546 2.20 35.81 -44.69
C HIS A 546 3.34 36.34 -45.57
N ARG A 547 4.41 35.56 -45.74
CA ARG A 547 5.52 35.86 -46.64
C ARG A 547 5.07 36.01 -48.09
N GLU A 548 4.27 35.07 -48.61
CA GLU A 548 3.77 35.15 -49.98
C GLU A 548 2.81 36.35 -50.18
N SER A 549 2.08 36.76 -49.14
CA SER A 549 1.30 38.01 -49.17
C SER A 549 2.17 39.28 -49.26
N VAL A 550 3.31 39.32 -48.56
CA VAL A 550 4.30 40.41 -48.70
C VAL A 550 4.96 40.38 -50.09
N ARG A 551 5.25 39.19 -50.63
CA ARG A 551 5.75 39.05 -52.02
C ARG A 551 4.72 39.53 -53.04
N ALA A 552 3.45 39.16 -52.89
CA ALA A 552 2.38 39.59 -53.76
C ALA A 552 2.27 41.13 -53.77
N LEU A 553 2.26 41.77 -52.59
CA LEU A 553 2.29 43.23 -52.46
C LEU A 553 3.56 43.85 -53.10
N THR A 554 4.70 43.16 -52.99
CA THR A 554 5.96 43.57 -53.64
C THR A 554 5.89 43.48 -55.18
N SER A 555 5.13 42.51 -55.71
CA SER A 555 4.95 42.29 -57.14
C SER A 555 3.94 43.24 -57.80
N SER A 556 3.01 43.81 -57.03
CA SER A 556 2.03 44.79 -57.51
C SER A 556 2.56 46.23 -57.54
N LEU A 557 3.78 46.48 -57.04
CA LEU A 557 4.44 47.79 -57.13
C LEU A 557 4.78 48.16 -58.58
N PRO A 558 4.65 49.44 -58.97
CA PRO A 558 4.95 49.87 -60.33
C PRO A 558 6.44 49.72 -60.66
N ALA A 559 6.75 48.96 -61.71
CA ALA A 559 8.13 48.67 -62.14
C ALA A 559 8.92 49.90 -62.64
N ARG A 560 8.23 51.03 -62.90
CA ARG A 560 8.84 52.33 -63.23
C ARG A 560 8.61 53.30 -62.05
N PRO A 561 9.64 54.02 -61.58
CA PRO A 561 9.48 55.02 -60.53
C PRO A 561 8.44 56.09 -60.88
N LEU A 562 7.68 56.54 -59.88
CA LEU A 562 6.76 57.66 -60.00
C LEU A 562 7.49 58.94 -60.48
N PRO A 563 6.83 59.81 -61.27
CA PRO A 563 7.42 61.06 -61.71
C PRO A 563 7.76 61.95 -60.51
N ALA A 564 8.84 62.73 -60.61
CA ALA A 564 9.38 63.51 -59.50
C ALA A 564 8.38 64.51 -58.87
N SER A 565 7.36 64.95 -59.62
CA SER A 565 6.24 65.75 -59.09
C SER A 565 5.39 64.98 -58.08
N ALA A 566 5.06 63.71 -58.36
CA ALA A 566 4.32 62.83 -57.46
C ALA A 566 5.19 62.31 -56.30
N ALA A 567 6.48 62.05 -56.54
CA ALA A 567 7.42 61.72 -55.47
C ALA A 567 7.56 62.86 -54.44
N LYS A 568 7.49 64.13 -54.90
CA LYS A 568 7.53 65.32 -54.03
C LYS A 568 6.27 65.50 -53.18
N THR A 569 5.09 65.12 -53.64
CA THR A 569 3.86 65.14 -52.82
C THR A 569 3.65 63.87 -51.96
N THR A 570 4.26 62.75 -52.33
CA THR A 570 4.18 61.49 -51.55
C THR A 570 4.87 61.63 -50.18
N SER A 571 4.22 61.13 -49.12
CA SER A 571 4.73 61.16 -47.74
C SER A 571 5.79 60.07 -47.49
N ALA A 572 6.84 60.41 -46.74
CA ALA A 572 7.88 59.46 -46.29
C ALA A 572 7.56 58.81 -44.93
N ALA A 573 6.29 58.74 -44.54
CA ALA A 573 5.82 58.05 -43.34
C ALA A 573 5.99 56.51 -43.47
N PRO A 574 6.02 55.76 -42.35
CA PRO A 574 6.06 54.30 -42.37
C PRO A 574 4.87 53.67 -43.11
N HIS A 575 5.09 52.51 -43.75
CA HIS A 575 4.04 51.75 -44.43
C HIS A 575 3.16 51.00 -43.41
N VAL A 576 1.87 50.79 -43.70
CA VAL A 576 0.95 50.03 -42.81
C VAL A 576 1.44 48.60 -42.60
N ALA A 577 1.97 47.97 -43.66
CA ALA A 577 2.62 46.66 -43.59
C ALA A 577 3.80 46.61 -42.59
N THR A 578 4.51 47.73 -42.37
CA THR A 578 5.61 47.85 -41.40
C THR A 578 5.12 47.81 -39.97
N GLN A 579 3.99 48.48 -39.68
CA GLN A 579 3.35 48.40 -38.37
C GLN A 579 2.88 46.96 -38.10
N ARG A 580 2.16 46.34 -39.04
CA ARG A 580 1.67 44.95 -38.92
C ARG A 580 2.81 43.94 -38.74
N PHE A 581 3.87 44.06 -39.54
CA PHE A 581 5.09 43.24 -39.41
C PHE A 581 5.76 43.45 -38.05
N GLY A 582 5.90 44.70 -37.60
CA GLY A 582 6.46 45.02 -36.28
C GLY A 582 5.65 44.43 -35.13
N GLN A 583 4.32 44.52 -35.18
CA GLN A 583 3.42 43.93 -34.17
C GLN A 583 3.53 42.39 -34.14
N LEU A 584 3.52 41.74 -35.30
CA LEU A 584 3.70 40.29 -35.42
C LEU A 584 5.09 39.86 -34.93
N LEU A 585 6.13 40.60 -35.28
CA LEU A 585 7.51 40.38 -34.85
C LEU A 585 7.62 40.49 -33.32
N HIS A 586 7.13 41.58 -32.71
CA HIS A 586 7.04 41.73 -31.25
C HIS A 586 6.31 40.53 -30.63
N GLY A 587 5.14 40.15 -31.18
CA GLY A 587 4.35 39.03 -30.67
C GLY A 587 5.09 37.69 -30.70
N ILE A 588 5.81 37.40 -31.79
CA ILE A 588 6.62 36.17 -31.92
C ILE A 588 7.82 36.21 -30.97
N LEU A 589 8.53 37.35 -30.88
CA LEU A 589 9.69 37.50 -29.99
C LEU A 589 9.30 37.37 -28.51
N ALA A 590 8.23 38.04 -28.08
CA ALA A 590 7.71 37.95 -26.72
C ALA A 590 7.22 36.54 -26.35
N LEU A 591 6.73 35.77 -27.33
CA LEU A 591 6.39 34.35 -27.15
C LEU A 591 7.60 33.41 -27.24
N SER A 592 8.76 33.87 -27.70
CA SER A 592 10.01 33.07 -27.76
C SER A 592 11.01 33.42 -26.65
N ALA A 593 10.69 34.35 -25.75
CA ALA A 593 11.53 34.72 -24.60
C ALA A 593 11.81 33.54 -23.63
N GLU A 594 10.85 32.61 -23.51
CA GLU A 594 10.94 31.41 -22.65
C GLU A 594 11.50 30.18 -23.40
N ALA A 595 11.71 30.26 -24.71
CA ALA A 595 12.27 29.18 -25.52
C ALA A 595 13.79 29.26 -25.51
N GLY A 596 14.44 28.32 -24.80
CA GLY A 596 15.90 28.28 -24.64
C GLY A 596 16.68 27.72 -25.83
N ASP A 597 16.00 27.28 -26.90
CA ASP A 597 16.60 26.64 -28.07
C ASP A 597 16.61 27.58 -29.29
N ASP A 598 17.78 27.74 -29.92
CA ASP A 598 18.00 28.63 -31.06
C ASP A 598 17.37 28.12 -32.38
N ASP A 599 17.11 26.81 -32.50
CA ASP A 599 16.75 26.12 -33.75
C ASP A 599 15.24 25.85 -33.89
N GLU A 600 14.40 26.69 -33.28
CA GLU A 600 12.95 26.54 -33.44
C GLU A 600 12.49 26.87 -34.88
N PRO A 601 11.56 26.09 -35.47
CA PRO A 601 11.01 26.36 -36.81
C PRO A 601 10.44 27.77 -37.00
N VAL A 602 9.98 28.40 -35.90
CA VAL A 602 9.48 29.77 -35.93
C VAL A 602 10.58 30.77 -36.30
N ALA A 603 11.80 30.63 -35.77
CA ALA A 603 12.93 31.53 -36.07
C ALA A 603 13.30 31.49 -37.56
N THR A 604 13.39 30.29 -38.13
CA THR A 604 13.64 30.09 -39.57
C THR A 604 12.47 30.58 -40.45
N SER A 605 11.22 30.53 -39.98
CA SER A 605 10.10 31.15 -40.69
C SER A 605 10.11 32.69 -40.61
N LEU A 606 10.49 33.24 -39.46
CA LEU A 606 10.58 34.67 -39.17
C LEU A 606 11.68 35.34 -40.00
N GLY A 607 12.87 34.73 -40.08
CA GLY A 607 13.97 35.21 -40.92
C GLY A 607 13.59 35.26 -42.41
N ARG A 608 12.86 34.25 -42.91
CA ARG A 608 12.35 34.22 -44.29
C ARG A 608 11.30 35.30 -44.57
N LEU A 609 10.45 35.61 -43.59
CA LEU A 609 9.48 36.72 -43.67
C LEU A 609 10.18 38.09 -43.62
N ARG A 610 11.19 38.25 -42.75
CA ARG A 610 11.98 39.47 -42.58
C ARG A 610 12.65 39.91 -43.87
N VAL A 611 13.36 39.00 -44.54
CA VAL A 611 14.05 39.27 -45.82
C VAL A 611 13.06 39.68 -46.92
N GLU A 612 11.86 39.08 -46.96
CA GLU A 612 10.81 39.48 -47.91
C GLU A 612 10.28 40.90 -47.62
N MET A 613 10.18 41.27 -46.34
CA MET A 613 9.74 42.60 -45.90
C MET A 613 10.80 43.70 -46.17
N GLU A 614 12.09 43.40 -45.98
CA GLU A 614 13.19 44.29 -46.39
C GLU A 614 13.23 44.49 -47.91
N ALA A 615 12.98 43.43 -48.68
CA ALA A 615 12.87 43.49 -50.14
C ALA A 615 11.65 44.32 -50.59
N PHE A 616 10.50 44.18 -49.91
CA PHE A 616 9.32 45.01 -50.10
C PHE A 616 9.64 46.49 -49.88
N LEU A 617 10.15 46.85 -48.69
CA LEU A 617 10.46 48.25 -48.33
C LEU A 617 11.50 48.87 -49.26
N THR A 618 12.51 48.10 -49.65
CA THR A 618 13.53 48.55 -50.60
C THR A 618 12.92 48.86 -51.97
N ARG A 619 12.10 47.95 -52.53
CA ARG A 619 11.42 48.16 -53.82
C ARG A 619 10.38 49.28 -53.77
N TYR A 620 9.62 49.39 -52.67
CA TYR A 620 8.70 50.51 -52.43
C TYR A 620 9.45 51.84 -52.45
N SER A 621 10.60 51.92 -51.76
CA SER A 621 11.42 53.14 -51.71
C SER A 621 11.92 53.55 -53.11
N GLN A 622 12.22 52.59 -53.98
CA GLN A 622 12.65 52.82 -55.36
C GLN A 622 11.47 53.22 -56.27
N ALA A 623 10.32 52.54 -56.15
CA ALA A 623 9.12 52.82 -56.94
C ALA A 623 8.51 54.19 -56.63
N HIS A 624 8.48 54.60 -55.35
CA HIS A 624 7.83 55.84 -54.93
C HIS A 624 8.78 57.05 -54.83
N PHE A 625 10.07 56.84 -54.52
CA PHE A 625 11.04 57.94 -54.32
C PHE A 625 12.29 57.86 -55.20
N GLY A 626 12.43 56.84 -56.06
CA GLY A 626 13.64 56.66 -56.90
C GLY A 626 13.91 57.79 -57.90
N ALA A 627 12.93 58.62 -58.22
CA ALA A 627 13.08 59.83 -59.04
C ALA A 627 13.47 61.09 -58.24
N ASP A 628 13.44 61.07 -56.91
CA ASP A 628 13.71 62.22 -56.04
C ASP A 628 15.14 62.21 -55.49
N VAL A 629 16.11 62.21 -56.42
CA VAL A 629 17.56 62.11 -56.15
C VAL A 629 18.08 63.24 -55.23
N GLN A 630 17.40 64.40 -55.20
CA GLN A 630 17.77 65.54 -54.36
C GLN A 630 17.07 65.56 -52.99
N GLY A 631 15.90 64.95 -52.86
CA GLY A 631 15.07 65.08 -51.65
C GLY A 631 15.48 64.19 -50.46
N ARG A 632 16.36 63.19 -50.68
CA ARG A 632 16.73 62.13 -49.70
C ARG A 632 15.53 61.43 -49.03
N LYS A 633 14.36 61.50 -49.66
CA LYS A 633 13.11 60.90 -49.18
C LYS A 633 13.20 59.37 -49.09
N ARG A 634 14.00 58.76 -49.97
CA ARG A 634 14.21 57.31 -50.03
C ARG A 634 14.85 56.80 -48.73
N GLU A 635 15.97 57.41 -48.30
CA GLU A 635 16.63 57.01 -47.06
C GLU A 635 15.78 57.37 -45.83
N ARG A 636 15.14 58.54 -45.83
CA ARG A 636 14.21 58.96 -44.76
C ARG A 636 13.04 58.00 -44.59
N PHE A 637 12.43 57.52 -45.69
CA PHE A 637 11.39 56.50 -45.64
C PHE A 637 11.91 55.20 -45.01
N LEU A 638 13.06 54.70 -45.46
CA LEU A 638 13.64 53.46 -44.93
C LEU A 638 14.00 53.60 -43.44
N TYR A 639 14.67 54.70 -43.05
CA TYR A 639 14.95 55.05 -41.65
C TYR A 639 13.68 55.11 -40.79
N ASN A 640 12.61 55.76 -41.26
CA ASN A 640 11.34 55.85 -40.55
C ASN A 640 10.69 54.47 -40.37
N ASN A 641 10.76 53.58 -41.36
CA ASN A 641 10.22 52.23 -41.26
C ASN A 641 11.02 51.35 -40.29
N TYR A 642 12.36 51.31 -40.40
CA TYR A 642 13.18 50.52 -39.48
C TYR A 642 13.17 51.07 -38.05
N SER A 643 13.12 52.40 -37.88
CA SER A 643 12.93 52.99 -36.55
C SER A 643 11.54 52.74 -35.97
N LEU A 644 10.49 52.57 -36.78
CA LEU A 644 9.19 52.13 -36.27
C LEU A 644 9.24 50.67 -35.80
N ILE A 645 9.88 49.77 -36.55
CA ILE A 645 10.06 48.37 -36.14
C ILE A 645 10.80 48.31 -34.80
N LEU A 646 11.92 49.02 -34.67
CA LEU A 646 12.68 49.11 -33.41
C LEU A 646 11.85 49.65 -32.24
N THR A 647 11.02 50.69 -32.46
CA THR A 647 10.12 51.19 -31.41
C THR A 647 9.06 50.17 -31.01
N ILE A 648 8.63 49.28 -31.89
CA ILE A 648 7.62 48.23 -31.59
C ILE A 648 8.22 47.00 -30.92
N ILE A 649 9.52 46.71 -31.10
CA ILE A 649 10.19 45.54 -30.48
C ILE A 649 11.09 45.89 -29.29
N GLY A 650 11.35 47.17 -29.04
CA GLY A 650 12.33 47.64 -28.04
C GLY A 650 11.94 47.41 -26.58
N ASP A 651 10.70 46.98 -26.32
CA ASP A 651 10.20 46.56 -25.00
C ASP A 651 10.21 45.03 -24.80
N VAL A 652 10.58 44.25 -25.82
CA VAL A 652 10.68 42.78 -25.73
C VAL A 652 11.94 42.36 -24.97
N GLY A 653 11.86 42.40 -23.65
CA GLY A 653 12.95 42.01 -22.76
C GLY A 653 13.09 40.49 -22.59
N GLY A 654 14.16 39.92 -23.15
CA GLY A 654 14.62 38.55 -22.89
C GLY A 654 14.50 37.61 -24.09
N GLY A 655 15.57 36.84 -24.35
CA GLY A 655 15.67 35.87 -25.44
C GLY A 655 16.69 36.28 -26.51
N LYS A 656 17.54 35.33 -26.92
CA LYS A 656 18.61 35.58 -27.91
C LYS A 656 18.04 36.06 -29.25
N LEU A 657 17.00 35.39 -29.75
CA LEU A 657 16.31 35.76 -30.98
C LEU A 657 15.82 37.22 -30.96
N ALA A 658 15.42 37.78 -29.81
CA ALA A 658 15.04 39.19 -29.72
C ALA A 658 16.25 40.12 -29.91
N GLY A 659 17.39 39.80 -29.27
CA GLY A 659 18.66 40.50 -29.49
C GLY A 659 19.10 40.49 -30.95
N ASP A 660 19.11 39.31 -31.59
CA ASP A 660 19.49 39.13 -32.99
C ASP A 660 18.63 39.96 -33.97
N GLN A 661 17.34 40.18 -33.66
CA GLN A 661 16.46 41.04 -34.46
C GLN A 661 16.69 42.53 -34.17
N VAL A 662 16.90 42.92 -32.91
CA VAL A 662 17.19 44.31 -32.53
C VAL A 662 18.51 44.77 -33.15
N GLU A 663 19.60 43.99 -33.03
CA GLU A 663 20.90 44.33 -33.63
C GLU A 663 20.80 44.49 -35.15
N HIS A 664 20.11 43.56 -35.82
CA HIS A 664 19.88 43.61 -37.28
C HIS A 664 19.14 44.89 -37.72
N PHE A 665 18.05 45.24 -37.04
CA PHE A 665 17.30 46.47 -37.38
C PHE A 665 18.02 47.74 -36.92
N GLU A 666 18.83 47.72 -35.87
CA GLU A 666 19.72 48.83 -35.51
C GLU A 666 20.80 49.07 -36.57
N GLY A 667 21.43 48.01 -37.10
CA GLY A 667 22.38 48.10 -38.20
C GLY A 667 21.77 48.77 -39.44
N LEU A 668 20.58 48.30 -39.84
CA LEU A 668 19.81 48.92 -40.94
C LEU A 668 19.44 50.38 -40.64
N LYS A 669 18.99 50.70 -39.41
CA LYS A 669 18.66 52.08 -39.02
C LYS A 669 19.88 53.00 -39.11
N ARG A 670 21.04 52.59 -38.60
CA ARG A 670 22.30 53.38 -38.66
C ARG A 670 22.72 53.63 -40.10
N ALA A 671 22.73 52.59 -40.95
CA ALA A 671 23.10 52.69 -42.35
C ALA A 671 22.24 53.69 -43.17
N PHE A 672 20.92 53.79 -42.87
CA PHE A 672 20.06 54.80 -43.51
C PHE A 672 20.05 56.14 -42.78
N GLN A 673 20.44 56.21 -41.51
CA GLN A 673 20.60 57.47 -40.76
C GLN A 673 21.80 58.29 -41.26
N GLU A 674 22.92 57.64 -41.60
CA GLU A 674 24.12 58.29 -42.14
C GLU A 674 23.90 58.86 -43.56
N ALA A 675 22.85 58.40 -44.26
CA ALA A 675 22.52 58.83 -45.61
C ALA A 675 21.41 59.90 -45.69
N ALA A 676 20.51 60.01 -44.70
CA ALA A 676 19.24 60.76 -44.74
C ALA A 676 19.29 62.28 -44.49
#